data_AF-A0ABD3QRF8-F1
#
_entry.id   AF-A0ABD3QRF8-F1
#
_cell.length_a   1.000
_cell.length_b   1.000
_cell.length_c   1.000
_cell.angle_alpha   90.00
_cell.angle_beta   90.00
_cell.angle_gamma   90.00
#
_symmetry.space_group_name_H-M   'P 1'
#
loop_
_entity.id
_entity.type
_entity.pdbx_description
1 polymer ?
#
loop_
_entity_poly.entity_id
_entity_poly.type
_entity_poly.pdbx_seq_one_letter_code
_entity_poly.pdbx_strand_id
1 'polypeptide(L)'
;MPWVYKRRQDGAIANDCFIYVDDNKLTGSTSLECWKSGCRFLSKITNLGVQDAKRKRTSPTLTPGPWAGSVAHTEGGIFSLVSGKQWAKAKELIRELSALLDARTDGQLPHHRLQQIRGFLVYVSRAYPWMPPYLKGLHLTIDSWRPGRGKDGYKLKASELRDRPFIFWRWETEDWIDLGQEDYEKVSGEKAQAPELVRPVDRLRSDVLALSDLTQAEEPVLFKVRASSVLSVLYLVGDASGKGFGSAMWDRDGIFYESGHYTSGYQRESSNFREADNLVTRMERLELEGRLGDVEIFIFTDNSSFEGTFFKGHSTSKKLTGIILRLRKLQIRTGSVIHVIHIAGTRMKECGIDGLSRGDLLEGMMKSGADPLVFLPLAQSADERTDGQVRHWVNTWWNSGNGDSWCGAGLTLLSPEDWFDLKNVPGPRLWIPPPAAILMTFLWRKQLAKDADVVLTIPVGQSFWPTNMHEPLLLIMVLPLTHVPNYRGPWLVKSTDAPSALKERLKGGLATWNEYKDDAEKLHELEGYVQGMWRTKEEWLRANLDAFWARASSTVKDNFARHARDYAHTIKAFGLRGEDFLPQMGWPVLVDRVGMALAVQTLHVSLRPGKHAETIQYGTVRRTHTWYTNAYTAGKEYNTAAMFAKDERKTYITTAPTSGEWFSRFKRGMKLRMGEIQVQNNPFTSEVILALDKVCEEAWAAATTALAKANGLLHFWNESLKHNPPYIMLALHGKFKGETGLRWHCVPIPVKTKSKLPVWKWFNRAVRRRVEQERRETGWFFANAKGQKQRMAYYDVLLTEHMNSTAVAYPDVIGRTTDLEQYSLWRSGRRGATTAARNNGVDEGVITLMGRWRKVEQAKGTKPGLPMSQVYTEVKQSVPAMLKFASTF
;
A
#
# COMPACT_ATOMS: atom_id res chain seq x y z
N MET A 1 6.34 -25.02 13.15
CA MET A 1 7.51 -24.66 12.32
C MET A 1 8.21 -25.96 11.96
N PRO A 2 8.94 -26.06 10.83
CA PRO A 2 10.01 -27.04 10.75
C PRO A 2 10.95 -26.82 11.96
N TRP A 3 11.52 -27.91 12.49
CA TRP A 3 12.28 -27.91 13.76
C TRP A 3 13.70 -27.35 13.59
N VAL A 4 13.79 -26.14 13.03
CA VAL A 4 15.06 -25.51 12.67
C VAL A 4 15.70 -24.87 13.90
N TYR A 5 16.96 -25.24 14.13
CA TYR A 5 17.83 -24.68 15.15
C TYR A 5 19.19 -24.37 14.52
N LYS A 6 19.88 -23.36 15.04
CA LYS A 6 21.25 -23.05 14.62
C LYS A 6 22.17 -24.15 15.16
N ARG A 7 22.99 -24.74 14.28
CA ARG A 7 24.02 -25.72 14.64
C ARG A 7 25.40 -25.13 14.33
N ARG A 8 26.36 -25.36 15.22
CA ARG A 8 27.78 -25.03 15.01
C ARG A 8 28.44 -26.07 14.10
N GLN A 9 29.60 -25.74 13.53
CA GLN A 9 30.39 -26.67 12.71
C GLN A 9 30.83 -27.92 13.50
N ASP A 10 31.07 -27.80 14.81
CA ASP A 10 31.35 -28.91 15.73
C ASP A 10 30.12 -29.79 16.04
N GLY A 11 28.97 -29.49 15.44
CA GLY A 11 27.74 -30.24 15.60
C GLY A 11 26.92 -29.89 16.84
N ALA A 12 27.39 -29.01 17.73
CA ALA A 12 26.61 -28.55 18.89
C ALA A 12 25.52 -27.55 18.49
N ILE A 13 24.46 -27.43 19.30
CA ILE A 13 23.48 -26.35 19.15
C ILE A 13 24.19 -25.01 19.39
N ALA A 14 24.01 -24.04 18.50
CA ALA A 14 24.61 -22.72 18.64
C ALA A 14 23.94 -21.94 19.77
N ASN A 15 24.73 -21.13 20.45
CA ASN A 15 24.28 -20.30 21.55
C ASN A 15 23.34 -19.19 21.03
N ASP A 16 22.29 -18.85 21.78
CA ASP A 16 21.35 -17.78 21.40
C ASP A 16 21.06 -16.82 22.58
N CYS A 17 20.46 -15.68 22.25
CA CYS A 17 20.10 -14.64 23.22
C CYS A 17 18.67 -14.15 23.00
N PHE A 18 17.77 -14.51 23.91
CA PHE A 18 16.38 -14.09 23.91
C PHE A 18 16.21 -12.83 24.75
N ILE A 19 15.65 -11.78 24.14
CA ILE A 19 15.46 -10.47 24.76
C ILE A 19 13.95 -10.21 24.89
N TYR A 20 13.49 -9.84 26.09
CA TYR A 20 12.11 -9.45 26.34
C TYR A 20 12.08 -8.18 27.20
N VAL A 21 11.92 -7.03 26.55
CA VAL A 21 12.00 -5.70 27.17
C VAL A 21 13.36 -5.50 27.87
N ASP A 22 13.42 -5.59 29.20
CA ASP A 22 14.64 -5.48 30.02
C ASP A 22 15.24 -6.85 30.43
N ASP A 23 14.46 -7.93 30.34
CA ASP A 23 14.88 -9.28 30.72
C ASP A 23 15.58 -10.01 29.56
N ASN A 24 16.78 -10.54 29.82
CA ASN A 24 17.60 -11.26 28.84
C ASN A 24 17.83 -12.72 29.29
N LYS A 25 17.62 -13.68 28.40
CA LYS A 25 17.88 -15.12 28.63
C LYS A 25 18.88 -15.63 27.59
N LEU A 26 20.00 -16.16 28.06
CA LEU A 26 21.07 -16.71 27.23
C LEU A 26 20.99 -18.23 27.25
N THR A 27 21.32 -18.85 26.11
CA THR A 27 21.43 -20.31 25.99
C THR A 27 22.81 -20.70 25.46
N GLY A 28 23.24 -21.90 25.78
CA GLY A 28 24.45 -22.50 25.22
C GLY A 28 24.46 -24.01 25.47
N SER A 29 25.23 -24.74 24.67
CA SER A 29 25.32 -26.21 24.77
C SER A 29 25.96 -26.71 26.07
N THR A 30 26.75 -25.86 26.74
CA THR A 30 27.33 -26.10 28.06
C THR A 30 27.23 -24.85 28.93
N SER A 31 27.44 -24.99 30.25
CA SER A 31 27.52 -23.86 31.17
C SER A 31 28.60 -22.85 30.77
N LEU A 32 29.77 -23.33 30.31
CA LEU A 32 30.87 -22.49 29.82
C LEU A 32 30.49 -21.74 28.53
N GLU A 33 29.83 -22.39 27.58
CA GLU A 33 29.40 -21.74 26.33
C GLU A 33 28.29 -20.71 26.57
N CYS A 34 27.34 -21.01 27.47
CA CYS A 34 26.34 -20.05 27.93
C CYS A 34 26.99 -18.84 28.61
N TRP A 35 28.00 -19.06 29.46
CA TRP A 35 28.77 -17.99 30.09
C TRP A 35 29.54 -17.13 29.09
N LYS A 36 30.23 -17.73 28.11
CA LYS A 36 30.91 -17.01 27.02
C LYS A 36 29.94 -16.13 26.23
N SER A 37 28.75 -16.65 25.91
CA SER A 37 27.68 -15.85 25.28
C SER A 37 27.22 -14.70 26.15
N GLY A 38 27.07 -14.91 27.46
CA GLY A 38 26.82 -13.85 28.43
C GLY A 38 27.89 -12.77 28.40
N CYS A 39 29.17 -13.13 28.48
CA CYS A 39 30.28 -12.16 28.37
C CYS A 39 30.24 -11.38 27.06
N ARG A 40 29.98 -12.04 25.93
CA ARG A 40 29.89 -11.40 24.61
C ARG A 40 28.69 -10.45 24.48
N PHE A 41 27.52 -10.87 24.97
CA PHE A 41 26.31 -10.06 24.98
C PHE A 41 26.45 -8.84 25.90
N LEU A 42 26.89 -9.07 27.15
CA LEU A 42 27.13 -8.01 28.14
C LEU A 42 28.14 -6.97 27.61
N SER A 43 29.25 -7.41 27.03
CA SER A 43 30.23 -6.52 26.39
C SER A 43 29.60 -5.63 25.30
N LYS A 44 28.67 -6.18 24.50
CA LYS A 44 27.98 -5.43 23.45
C LYS A 44 26.95 -4.45 24.00
N ILE A 45 26.11 -4.83 24.96
CA ILE A 45 25.12 -3.90 25.51
C ILE A 45 25.77 -2.79 26.35
N THR A 46 26.87 -3.09 27.06
CA THR A 46 27.65 -2.07 27.79
C THR A 46 28.34 -1.09 26.84
N ASN A 47 28.83 -1.54 25.68
CA ASN A 47 29.33 -0.64 24.62
C ASN A 47 28.22 0.27 24.05
N LEU A 48 26.97 -0.19 24.05
CA LEU A 48 25.78 0.61 23.69
C LEU A 48 25.23 1.47 24.85
N GLY A 49 25.92 1.52 26.00
CA GLY A 49 25.53 2.34 27.16
C GLY A 49 24.50 1.71 28.11
N VAL A 50 24.13 0.44 27.91
CA VAL A 50 23.18 -0.29 28.78
C VAL A 50 23.94 -0.96 29.92
N GLN A 51 23.49 -0.74 31.16
CA GLN A 51 24.08 -1.32 32.36
C GLN A 51 23.37 -2.62 32.78
N ASP A 52 24.15 -3.66 33.08
CA ASP A 52 23.63 -4.91 33.64
C ASP A 52 23.41 -4.82 35.15
N ALA A 53 22.26 -5.29 35.61
CA ALA A 53 21.91 -5.31 37.01
C ALA A 53 22.56 -6.52 37.72
N LYS A 54 23.87 -6.44 38.01
CA LYS A 54 24.69 -7.53 38.63
C LYS A 54 23.98 -8.34 39.73
N ARG A 55 23.18 -7.71 40.59
CA ARG A 55 22.40 -8.34 41.68
C ARG A 55 21.27 -9.28 41.23
N LYS A 56 20.77 -9.13 39.99
CA LYS A 56 19.73 -9.97 39.37
C LYS A 56 20.31 -11.04 38.44
N ARG A 57 21.63 -11.03 38.19
CA ARG A 57 22.29 -11.96 37.27
C ARG A 57 22.25 -13.37 37.86
N THR A 58 21.80 -14.34 37.06
CA THR A 58 21.81 -15.76 37.41
C THR A 58 22.95 -16.50 36.70
N SER A 59 23.45 -17.56 37.31
CA SER A 59 24.41 -18.47 36.68
C SER A 59 23.71 -19.40 35.68
N PRO A 60 24.41 -19.92 34.66
CA PRO A 60 23.88 -20.99 33.80
C PRO A 60 23.43 -22.20 34.65
N THR A 61 22.18 -22.63 34.45
CA THR A 61 21.56 -23.78 35.12
C THR A 61 20.58 -24.45 34.16
N LEU A 62 20.29 -25.74 34.37
CA LEU A 62 19.28 -26.49 33.61
C LEU A 62 17.85 -26.16 34.03
N THR A 63 17.66 -25.60 35.23
CA THR A 63 16.37 -25.21 35.82
C THR A 63 16.29 -23.71 36.12
N PRO A 64 16.50 -22.83 35.13
CA PRO A 64 16.57 -21.38 35.34
C PRO A 64 15.19 -20.79 35.66
N GLY A 65 15.16 -19.86 36.62
CA GLY A 65 13.94 -19.20 37.09
C GLY A 65 13.10 -18.49 36.00
N PRO A 66 11.89 -18.03 36.37
CA PRO A 66 10.89 -17.51 35.43
C PRO A 66 11.43 -16.42 34.50
N TRP A 67 11.08 -16.49 33.22
CA TRP A 67 11.41 -15.48 32.22
C TRP A 67 10.24 -15.27 31.26
N ALA A 68 9.86 -14.02 31.00
CA ALA A 68 8.74 -13.64 30.14
C ALA A 68 7.39 -14.35 30.42
N GLY A 69 7.20 -14.91 31.62
CA GLY A 69 5.98 -15.61 32.06
C GLY A 69 6.00 -17.14 31.98
N SER A 70 7.12 -17.74 31.61
CA SER A 70 7.34 -19.19 31.63
C SER A 70 8.63 -19.52 32.37
N VAL A 71 8.65 -20.66 33.08
CA VAL A 71 9.87 -21.34 33.48
C VAL A 71 10.18 -22.37 32.40
N ALA A 72 11.46 -22.50 32.02
CA ALA A 72 11.89 -23.49 31.05
C ALA A 72 12.93 -24.39 31.73
N HIS A 73 12.66 -25.68 31.84
CA HIS A 73 13.58 -26.68 32.38
C HIS A 73 14.19 -27.49 31.24
N THR A 74 15.46 -27.87 31.41
CA THR A 74 16.25 -28.63 30.43
C THR A 74 16.91 -29.89 31.04
N GLU A 75 16.54 -30.21 32.29
CA GLU A 75 16.96 -31.40 33.01
C GLU A 75 15.98 -32.55 32.70
N GLY A 76 16.49 -33.69 32.24
CA GLY A 76 15.67 -34.85 31.84
C GLY A 76 14.77 -34.66 30.61
N GLY A 77 14.90 -33.54 29.88
CA GLY A 77 14.07 -33.16 28.74
C GLY A 77 13.86 -31.65 28.67
N ILE A 78 13.20 -31.16 27.61
CA ILE A 78 12.86 -29.73 27.48
C ILE A 78 11.41 -29.52 27.91
N PHE A 79 11.19 -28.80 29.01
CA PHE A 79 9.88 -28.55 29.59
C PHE A 79 9.58 -27.07 29.74
N SER A 80 8.29 -26.73 29.67
CA SER A 80 7.71 -25.42 29.93
C SER A 80 6.69 -25.54 31.07
N LEU A 81 6.73 -24.62 32.02
CA LEU A 81 5.77 -24.56 33.13
C LEU A 81 5.62 -23.12 33.65
N VAL A 82 4.73 -22.92 34.61
CA VAL A 82 4.68 -21.71 35.45
C VAL A 82 5.16 -22.03 36.86
N SER A 83 5.49 -21.02 37.67
CA SER A 83 5.80 -21.26 39.08
C SER A 83 4.59 -21.78 39.87
N GLY A 84 4.81 -22.57 40.94
CA GLY A 84 3.73 -23.09 41.79
C GLY A 84 2.76 -22.01 42.29
N LYS A 85 3.28 -20.84 42.68
CA LYS A 85 2.46 -19.67 43.06
C LYS A 85 1.55 -19.17 41.93
N GLN A 86 2.02 -19.20 40.67
CA GLN A 86 1.21 -18.82 39.51
C GLN A 86 0.17 -19.90 39.16
N TRP A 87 0.51 -21.17 39.33
CA TRP A 87 -0.40 -22.30 39.13
C TRP A 87 -1.54 -22.31 40.14
N ALA A 88 -1.23 -22.18 41.44
CA ALA A 88 -2.23 -22.06 42.50
C ALA A 88 -3.20 -20.89 42.24
N LYS A 89 -2.66 -19.72 41.86
CA LYS A 89 -3.47 -18.55 41.47
C LYS A 89 -4.31 -18.81 40.21
N ALA A 90 -3.82 -19.58 39.23
CA ALA A 90 -4.62 -19.94 38.06
C ALA A 90 -5.84 -20.78 38.46
N LYS A 91 -5.63 -21.79 39.32
CA LYS A 91 -6.70 -22.65 39.87
C LYS A 91 -7.71 -21.85 40.69
N GLU A 92 -7.25 -20.90 41.51
CA GLU A 92 -8.09 -19.97 42.26
C GLU A 92 -9.02 -19.16 41.34
N LEU A 93 -8.47 -18.52 40.30
CA LEU A 93 -9.27 -17.73 39.35
C LEU A 93 -10.20 -18.57 38.48
N ILE A 94 -9.86 -19.84 38.18
CA ILE A 94 -10.76 -20.79 37.49
C ILE A 94 -11.94 -21.18 38.40
N ARG A 95 -11.69 -21.42 39.69
CA ARG A 95 -12.76 -21.65 40.69
C ARG A 95 -13.64 -20.42 40.85
N GLU A 96 -13.06 -19.22 40.87
CA GLU A 96 -13.79 -17.96 40.89
C GLU A 96 -14.72 -17.83 39.66
N LEU A 97 -14.25 -18.16 38.45
CA LEU A 97 -15.10 -18.17 37.25
C LEU A 97 -16.29 -19.14 37.38
N SER A 98 -16.08 -20.32 37.97
CA SER A 98 -17.19 -21.27 38.21
C SER A 98 -18.18 -20.70 39.22
N ALA A 99 -17.70 -20.20 40.36
CA ALA A 99 -18.56 -19.59 41.39
C ALA A 99 -19.35 -18.39 40.84
N LEU A 100 -18.74 -17.54 40.02
CA LEU A 100 -19.41 -16.42 39.34
C LEU A 100 -20.51 -16.88 38.37
N LEU A 101 -20.34 -18.02 37.70
CA LEU A 101 -21.36 -18.62 36.82
C LEU A 101 -22.54 -19.24 37.58
N ASP A 102 -22.32 -19.64 38.84
CA ASP A 102 -23.31 -20.36 39.65
C ASP A 102 -24.05 -19.46 40.65
N ALA A 103 -23.42 -18.38 41.12
CA ALA A 103 -23.94 -17.55 42.21
C ALA A 103 -25.00 -16.49 41.81
N ARG A 104 -25.20 -16.21 40.52
CA ARG A 104 -25.99 -15.05 40.07
C ARG A 104 -27.32 -15.41 39.42
N THR A 105 -28.40 -15.02 40.10
CA THR A 105 -29.81 -15.19 39.66
C THR A 105 -30.16 -14.36 38.44
N ASP A 106 -29.48 -13.24 38.18
CA ASP A 106 -29.64 -12.41 36.98
C ASP A 106 -28.87 -12.93 35.75
N GLY A 107 -28.00 -13.92 35.95
CA GLY A 107 -27.17 -14.51 34.90
C GLY A 107 -26.15 -13.57 34.27
N GLN A 108 -25.82 -12.42 34.87
CA GLN A 108 -24.83 -11.48 34.33
C GLN A 108 -23.50 -11.54 35.10
N LEU A 109 -22.37 -11.18 34.47
CA LEU A 109 -21.03 -11.31 35.04
C LEU A 109 -20.26 -9.97 35.09
N PRO A 110 -19.42 -9.72 36.12
CA PRO A 110 -18.65 -8.50 36.28
C PRO A 110 -17.54 -8.35 35.21
N HIS A 111 -17.77 -7.46 34.24
CA HIS A 111 -16.96 -7.30 33.04
C HIS A 111 -15.49 -7.00 33.34
N HIS A 112 -15.23 -6.02 34.22
CA HIS A 112 -13.86 -5.66 34.60
C HIS A 112 -13.12 -6.81 35.29
N ARG A 113 -13.80 -7.59 36.16
CA ARG A 113 -13.19 -8.74 36.83
C ARG A 113 -12.87 -9.86 35.85
N LEU A 114 -13.76 -10.14 34.89
CA LEU A 114 -13.47 -11.08 33.80
C LEU A 114 -12.25 -10.66 32.97
N GLN A 115 -12.06 -9.36 32.72
CA GLN A 115 -10.85 -8.86 32.02
C GLN A 115 -9.56 -9.11 32.81
N GLN A 116 -9.59 -8.93 34.14
CA GLN A 116 -8.46 -9.24 35.03
C GLN A 116 -8.11 -10.74 35.00
N ILE A 117 -9.13 -11.61 35.16
CA ILE A 117 -8.97 -13.07 35.11
C ILE A 117 -8.40 -13.50 33.76
N ARG A 118 -8.99 -13.03 32.66
CA ARG A 118 -8.49 -13.25 31.29
C ARG A 118 -7.02 -12.86 31.16
N GLY A 119 -6.62 -11.68 31.66
CA GLY A 119 -5.24 -11.21 31.58
C GLY A 119 -4.25 -12.18 32.23
N PHE A 120 -4.59 -12.71 33.41
CA PHE A 120 -3.74 -13.68 34.11
C PHE A 120 -3.75 -15.07 33.43
N LEU A 121 -4.91 -15.57 32.99
CA LEU A 121 -4.98 -16.87 32.31
C LEU A 121 -4.30 -16.84 30.92
N VAL A 122 -4.37 -15.73 30.18
CA VAL A 122 -3.59 -15.54 28.94
C VAL A 122 -2.09 -15.58 29.22
N TYR A 123 -1.62 -15.00 30.32
CA TYR A 123 -0.22 -15.08 30.75
C TYR A 123 0.19 -16.54 31.04
N VAL A 124 -0.61 -17.29 31.80
CA VAL A 124 -0.36 -18.73 32.11
C VAL A 124 -0.39 -19.59 30.85
N SER A 125 -1.27 -19.29 29.90
CA SER A 125 -1.39 -20.02 28.63
C SER A 125 -0.16 -19.93 27.71
N ARG A 126 0.80 -19.03 28.01
CA ARG A 126 2.10 -18.98 27.33
C ARG A 126 2.96 -20.21 27.62
N ALA A 127 2.81 -20.81 28.81
CA ALA A 127 3.51 -22.04 29.18
C ALA A 127 2.77 -23.31 28.72
N TYR A 128 1.45 -23.21 28.48
CA TYR A 128 0.54 -24.32 28.25
C TYR A 128 -0.27 -24.16 26.95
N PRO A 129 0.23 -24.64 25.79
CA PRO A 129 -0.42 -24.48 24.49
C PRO A 129 -1.82 -25.10 24.36
N TRP A 130 -2.20 -25.99 25.28
CA TRP A 130 -3.53 -26.60 25.37
C TRP A 130 -4.58 -25.68 26.03
N MET A 131 -4.17 -24.61 26.72
CA MET A 131 -5.07 -23.73 27.48
C MET A 131 -5.82 -22.67 26.64
N PRO A 132 -5.20 -21.97 25.65
CA PRO A 132 -5.85 -20.90 24.88
C PRO A 132 -7.20 -21.27 24.24
N PRO A 133 -7.42 -22.49 23.72
CA PRO A 133 -8.70 -22.86 23.14
C PRO A 133 -9.88 -22.80 24.13
N TYR A 134 -9.64 -23.05 25.41
CA TYR A 134 -10.65 -22.99 26.49
C TYR A 134 -10.74 -21.59 27.15
N LEU A 135 -9.93 -20.62 26.73
CA LEU A 135 -10.14 -19.21 27.10
C LEU A 135 -11.17 -18.53 26.18
N LYS A 136 -11.61 -19.21 25.11
CA LYS A 136 -12.41 -18.61 24.05
C LYS A 136 -13.81 -18.18 24.51
N GLY A 137 -14.49 -18.96 25.35
CA GLY A 137 -15.74 -18.59 25.99
C GLY A 137 -15.61 -17.32 26.84
N LEU A 138 -14.50 -17.19 27.59
CA LEU A 138 -14.21 -15.99 28.39
C LEU A 138 -13.98 -14.76 27.49
N HIS A 139 -13.23 -14.91 26.39
CA HIS A 139 -13.08 -13.84 25.40
C HIS A 139 -14.42 -13.43 24.76
N LEU A 140 -15.28 -14.40 24.39
CA LEU A 140 -16.58 -14.14 23.77
C LEU A 140 -17.56 -13.45 24.74
N THR A 141 -17.59 -13.86 26.01
CA THR A 141 -18.38 -13.20 27.07
C THR A 141 -17.92 -11.77 27.32
N ILE A 142 -16.61 -11.50 27.36
CA ILE A 142 -16.09 -10.14 27.59
C ILE A 142 -16.45 -9.19 26.44
N ASP A 143 -16.53 -9.68 25.21
CA ASP A 143 -16.91 -8.90 24.03
C ASP A 143 -18.40 -9.04 23.63
N SER A 144 -19.24 -9.72 24.44
CA SER A 144 -20.63 -10.05 24.05
C SER A 144 -21.57 -8.85 23.97
N TRP A 145 -21.25 -7.79 24.71
CA TRP A 145 -21.98 -6.51 24.74
C TRP A 145 -21.76 -5.64 23.50
N ARG A 146 -20.72 -5.94 22.70
CA ARG A 146 -20.42 -5.13 21.52
C ARG A 146 -21.55 -5.31 20.48
N PRO A 147 -21.90 -4.25 19.71
CA PRO A 147 -22.78 -4.37 18.54
C PRO A 147 -22.30 -5.45 17.55
N GLY A 148 -23.11 -5.80 16.55
CA GLY A 148 -22.67 -6.73 15.48
C GLY A 148 -22.29 -8.16 15.95
N ARG A 149 -22.66 -8.55 17.18
CA ARG A 149 -22.36 -9.85 17.79
C ARG A 149 -23.61 -10.75 17.85
N GLY A 150 -23.42 -12.05 17.62
CA GLY A 150 -24.45 -13.07 17.83
C GLY A 150 -24.68 -13.39 19.32
N LYS A 151 -25.72 -14.18 19.63
CA LYS A 151 -26.00 -14.67 21.00
C LYS A 151 -24.85 -15.50 21.59
N ASP A 152 -24.00 -16.05 20.73
CA ASP A 152 -22.79 -16.83 21.01
C ASP A 152 -21.52 -15.96 21.15
N GLY A 153 -21.64 -14.64 21.05
CA GLY A 153 -20.55 -13.67 21.14
C GLY A 153 -19.61 -13.61 19.93
N TYR A 154 -19.91 -14.33 18.85
CA TYR A 154 -19.14 -14.22 17.59
C TYR A 154 -19.57 -12.98 16.80
N LYS A 155 -18.67 -12.43 15.98
CA LYS A 155 -19.04 -11.39 15.00
C LYS A 155 -19.99 -12.01 13.97
N LEU A 156 -21.10 -11.34 13.68
CA LEU A 156 -22.00 -11.69 12.59
C LEU A 156 -21.27 -11.60 11.24
N LYS A 157 -21.65 -12.44 10.28
CA LYS A 157 -21.15 -12.36 8.90
C LYS A 157 -21.73 -11.13 8.20
N ALA A 158 -21.07 -10.66 7.13
CA ALA A 158 -21.63 -9.58 6.29
C ALA A 158 -23.06 -9.86 5.81
N SER A 159 -23.38 -11.10 5.42
CA SER A 159 -24.74 -11.51 5.06
C SER A 159 -25.75 -11.39 6.21
N GLU A 160 -25.32 -11.59 7.46
CA GLU A 160 -26.16 -11.52 8.67
C GLU A 160 -26.23 -10.08 9.23
N LEU A 161 -25.34 -9.20 8.76
CA LEU A 161 -25.33 -7.76 9.03
C LEU A 161 -26.23 -7.00 8.03
N ARG A 162 -26.36 -7.45 6.77
CA ARG A 162 -27.30 -6.86 5.80
C ARG A 162 -28.75 -6.79 6.31
N ASP A 163 -29.20 -7.84 7.00
CA ASP A 163 -30.55 -7.93 7.55
C ASP A 163 -30.72 -7.13 8.88
N ARG A 164 -29.68 -6.42 9.33
CA ARG A 164 -29.65 -5.62 10.57
C ARG A 164 -29.01 -4.26 10.29
N PRO A 165 -29.80 -3.23 9.93
CA PRO A 165 -29.28 -2.04 9.26
C PRO A 165 -28.32 -1.21 10.12
N PHE A 166 -27.01 -1.40 9.90
CA PHE A 166 -25.97 -0.37 10.12
C PHE A 166 -25.72 0.38 8.81
N ILE A 167 -26.82 0.86 8.22
CA ILE A 167 -26.84 1.48 6.90
C ILE A 167 -26.28 2.90 6.99
N PHE A 168 -25.22 3.19 6.23
CA PHE A 168 -24.66 4.53 6.09
C PHE A 168 -24.76 5.00 4.64
N TRP A 169 -25.32 6.20 4.43
CA TRP A 169 -25.51 6.78 3.09
C TRP A 169 -24.23 7.47 2.61
N ARG A 170 -23.66 7.01 1.47
CA ARG A 170 -22.44 7.61 0.91
C ARG A 170 -22.78 8.67 -0.14
N TRP A 171 -22.79 9.92 0.29
CA TRP A 171 -23.07 11.11 -0.55
C TRP A 171 -22.17 11.30 -1.79
N GLU A 172 -21.08 10.55 -1.92
CA GLU A 172 -20.14 10.63 -3.05
C GLU A 172 -20.48 9.68 -4.20
N THR A 173 -21.24 8.62 -3.92
CA THR A 173 -21.60 7.57 -4.90
C THR A 173 -23.11 7.34 -4.99
N GLU A 174 -23.92 8.07 -4.21
CA GLU A 174 -25.38 7.94 -4.11
C GLU A 174 -25.84 6.49 -3.83
N ASP A 175 -25.06 5.77 -3.02
CA ASP A 175 -25.24 4.34 -2.78
C ASP A 175 -25.18 3.97 -1.30
N TRP A 176 -25.85 2.88 -0.94
CA TRP A 176 -25.89 2.36 0.43
C TRP A 176 -24.70 1.42 0.68
N ILE A 177 -23.87 1.71 1.68
CA ILE A 177 -22.75 0.83 2.05
C ILE A 177 -23.12 -0.04 3.25
N ASP A 178 -22.94 -1.34 3.06
CA ASP A 178 -22.99 -2.40 4.08
C ASP A 178 -21.70 -2.35 4.92
N LEU A 179 -21.67 -1.51 5.97
CA LEU A 179 -20.48 -1.33 6.82
C LEU A 179 -20.34 -2.43 7.88
N GLY A 180 -19.14 -3.00 7.98
CA GLY A 180 -18.76 -3.76 9.16
C GLY A 180 -18.75 -2.87 10.41
N GLN A 181 -19.12 -3.45 11.56
CA GLN A 181 -19.19 -2.74 12.85
C GLN A 181 -17.95 -1.90 13.18
N GLU A 182 -16.75 -2.43 12.94
CA GLU A 182 -15.50 -1.70 13.22
C GLU A 182 -15.32 -0.46 12.33
N ASP A 183 -16.06 -0.35 11.23
CA ASP A 183 -16.08 0.82 10.36
C ASP A 183 -17.26 1.74 10.71
N TYR A 184 -18.40 1.21 11.15
CA TYR A 184 -19.46 2.01 11.78
C TYR A 184 -18.95 2.77 13.02
N GLU A 185 -18.26 2.09 13.95
CA GLU A 185 -17.67 2.71 15.16
C GLU A 185 -16.57 3.76 14.84
N LYS A 186 -15.93 3.68 13.66
CA LYS A 186 -14.98 4.71 13.16
C LYS A 186 -15.68 5.89 12.49
N VAL A 187 -16.83 5.66 11.87
CA VAL A 187 -17.58 6.66 11.08
C VAL A 187 -18.56 7.45 11.96
N SER A 188 -19.20 6.84 12.96
CA SER A 188 -20.13 7.53 13.87
C SER A 188 -19.41 8.37 14.93
N GLY A 189 -18.17 8.00 15.30
CA GLY A 189 -17.42 8.63 16.40
C GLY A 189 -17.89 8.24 17.80
N GLU A 190 -18.97 7.47 17.92
CA GLU A 190 -19.53 7.02 19.20
C GLU A 190 -18.79 5.79 19.74
N LYS A 191 -17.88 5.99 20.68
CA LYS A 191 -17.32 4.89 21.48
C LYS A 191 -18.37 4.42 22.49
N ALA A 192 -19.06 3.32 22.18
CA ALA A 192 -19.91 2.62 23.15
C ALA A 192 -19.09 2.31 24.43
N GLN A 193 -19.52 2.87 25.56
CA GLN A 193 -18.86 2.67 26.85
C GLN A 193 -19.02 1.22 27.29
N ALA A 194 -17.93 0.61 27.74
CA ALA A 194 -17.95 -0.76 28.25
C ALA A 194 -18.88 -0.86 29.47
N PRO A 195 -19.85 -1.81 29.48
CA PRO A 195 -20.74 -1.98 30.62
C PRO A 195 -20.01 -2.59 31.81
N GLU A 196 -20.58 -2.41 33.00
CA GLU A 196 -20.09 -3.01 34.24
C GLU A 196 -20.37 -4.53 34.29
N LEU A 197 -21.53 -4.94 33.77
CA LEU A 197 -21.99 -6.32 33.69
C LEU A 197 -22.13 -6.77 32.23
N VAL A 198 -21.82 -8.04 31.95
CA VAL A 198 -21.94 -8.67 30.62
C VAL A 198 -22.66 -10.00 30.70
N ARG A 199 -23.41 -10.34 29.65
CA ARG A 199 -24.06 -11.65 29.54
C ARG A 199 -23.03 -12.72 29.15
N PRO A 200 -22.94 -13.85 29.87
CA PRO A 200 -22.12 -14.98 29.49
C PRO A 200 -22.66 -15.65 28.22
N VAL A 201 -21.75 -16.12 27.37
CA VAL A 201 -22.09 -17.04 26.27
C VAL A 201 -22.14 -18.47 26.80
N ASP A 202 -23.05 -19.30 26.29
CA ASP A 202 -23.30 -20.68 26.77
C ASP A 202 -22.02 -21.52 26.88
N ARG A 203 -21.08 -21.29 25.96
CA ARG A 203 -19.77 -21.96 25.91
C ARG A 203 -18.91 -21.71 27.15
N LEU A 204 -19.03 -20.57 27.82
CA LEU A 204 -18.15 -20.21 28.94
C LEU A 204 -18.20 -21.27 30.06
N ARG A 205 -19.36 -21.85 30.34
CA ARG A 205 -19.51 -22.92 31.35
C ARG A 205 -18.73 -24.19 30.98
N SER A 206 -18.82 -24.66 29.74
CA SER A 206 -18.05 -25.83 29.29
C SER A 206 -16.55 -25.57 29.23
N ASP A 207 -16.14 -24.36 28.86
CA ASP A 207 -14.74 -23.94 28.81
C ASP A 207 -14.13 -23.88 30.23
N VAL A 208 -14.86 -23.36 31.24
CA VAL A 208 -14.42 -23.33 32.65
C VAL A 208 -14.29 -24.73 33.25
N LEU A 209 -15.24 -25.64 32.96
CA LEU A 209 -15.14 -27.04 33.39
C LEU A 209 -13.90 -27.72 32.79
N ALA A 210 -13.64 -27.55 31.50
CA ALA A 210 -12.44 -28.07 30.84
C ALA A 210 -11.14 -27.50 31.44
N LEU A 211 -11.11 -26.21 31.79
CA LEU A 211 -9.97 -25.60 32.48
C LEU A 211 -9.76 -26.16 33.89
N SER A 212 -10.84 -26.45 34.63
CA SER A 212 -10.78 -27.08 35.94
C SER A 212 -10.15 -28.49 35.86
N ASP A 213 -10.65 -29.32 34.93
CA ASP A 213 -10.12 -30.65 34.63
C ASP A 213 -8.62 -30.62 34.27
N LEU A 214 -8.22 -29.72 33.38
CA LEU A 214 -6.84 -29.62 32.88
C LEU A 214 -5.87 -28.97 33.89
N THR A 215 -6.38 -28.37 34.96
CA THR A 215 -5.58 -27.76 36.05
C THR A 215 -5.75 -28.47 37.39
N GLN A 216 -6.34 -29.68 37.41
CA GLN A 216 -6.61 -30.42 38.64
C GLN A 216 -5.35 -30.75 39.45
N ALA A 217 -4.24 -31.09 38.78
CA ALA A 217 -2.94 -31.43 39.38
C ALA A 217 -2.48 -30.38 40.40
N GLU A 218 -1.98 -30.85 41.56
CA GLU A 218 -1.55 -29.98 42.66
C GLU A 218 -0.40 -29.05 42.25
N GLU A 219 0.69 -29.64 41.76
CA GLU A 219 1.85 -28.94 41.21
C GLU A 219 1.66 -28.55 39.73
N PRO A 220 2.43 -27.57 39.21
CA PRO A 220 2.44 -27.21 37.80
C PRO A 220 2.80 -28.41 36.91
N VAL A 221 1.97 -28.69 35.91
CA VAL A 221 2.25 -29.72 34.90
C VAL A 221 3.55 -29.39 34.16
N LEU A 222 4.47 -30.35 34.06
CA LEU A 222 5.66 -30.22 33.21
C LEU A 222 5.27 -30.42 31.74
N PHE A 223 4.93 -29.33 31.04
CA PHE A 223 4.58 -29.43 29.61
C PHE A 223 5.86 -29.66 28.78
N LYS A 224 6.03 -30.88 28.28
CA LYS A 224 7.16 -31.24 27.42
C LYS A 224 7.08 -30.52 26.07
N VAL A 225 8.15 -29.83 25.71
CA VAL A 225 8.28 -29.01 24.48
C VAL A 225 8.97 -29.79 23.37
N ARG A 226 9.83 -30.76 23.72
CA ARG A 226 10.53 -31.67 22.81
C ARG A 226 10.59 -33.06 23.44
N ALA A 227 10.15 -34.07 22.70
CA ALA A 227 10.27 -35.47 23.10
C ALA A 227 11.65 -36.05 22.76
N SER A 228 12.05 -37.11 23.46
CA SER A 228 13.30 -37.84 23.17
C SER A 228 13.13 -38.85 22.03
N SER A 229 11.88 -39.25 21.73
CA SER A 229 11.52 -40.16 20.65
C SER A 229 10.40 -39.58 19.78
N VAL A 230 10.33 -40.03 18.52
CA VAL A 230 9.29 -39.64 17.55
C VAL A 230 8.55 -40.90 17.12
N LEU A 231 7.23 -40.86 17.23
CA LEU A 231 6.28 -41.88 16.79
C LEU A 231 5.37 -41.23 15.75
N SER A 232 5.17 -41.87 14.60
CA SER A 232 4.27 -41.33 13.60
C SER A 232 3.02 -42.22 13.50
N VAL A 233 1.84 -41.60 13.47
CA VAL A 233 0.57 -42.34 13.62
C VAL A 233 -0.30 -42.02 12.42
N LEU A 234 -0.28 -42.93 11.44
CA LEU A 234 -0.95 -42.81 10.15
C LEU A 234 -2.41 -43.25 10.30
N TYR A 235 -3.12 -42.51 11.15
CA TYR A 235 -4.44 -42.88 11.61
C TYR A 235 -5.53 -42.50 10.59
N LEU A 236 -5.79 -43.41 9.66
CA LEU A 236 -7.00 -43.39 8.86
C LEU A 236 -8.19 -44.02 9.62
N VAL A 237 -9.40 -43.76 9.12
CA VAL A 237 -10.58 -44.64 9.20
C VAL A 237 -11.17 -44.75 7.80
N GLY A 238 -11.64 -45.96 7.44
CA GLY A 238 -12.06 -46.34 6.10
C GLY A 238 -13.13 -45.51 5.41
N ASP A 239 -13.09 -45.51 4.07
CA ASP A 239 -14.04 -44.79 3.24
C ASP A 239 -15.43 -45.47 3.11
N ALA A 240 -16.40 -44.63 2.76
CA ALA A 240 -17.65 -44.90 2.06
C ALA A 240 -18.74 -45.74 2.75
N SER A 241 -18.46 -46.90 3.36
CA SER A 241 -19.55 -47.83 3.76
C SER A 241 -20.25 -47.47 5.07
N GLY A 242 -19.59 -46.69 5.93
CA GLY A 242 -20.06 -46.35 7.28
C GLY A 242 -20.15 -47.53 8.25
N LYS A 243 -19.71 -48.73 7.87
CA LYS A 243 -19.82 -49.98 8.66
C LYS A 243 -18.50 -50.44 9.29
N GLY A 244 -17.34 -50.03 8.77
CA GLY A 244 -16.02 -50.46 9.23
C GLY A 244 -15.07 -49.31 9.60
N PHE A 245 -13.98 -49.66 10.29
CA PHE A 245 -12.82 -48.81 10.53
C PHE A 245 -11.53 -49.59 10.25
N GLY A 246 -10.46 -48.88 9.88
CA GLY A 246 -9.14 -49.44 9.65
C GLY A 246 -8.11 -48.35 9.92
N SER A 247 -7.15 -48.63 10.80
CA SER A 247 -6.13 -47.66 11.25
C SER A 247 -4.74 -48.27 11.16
N ALA A 248 -3.74 -47.42 10.92
CA ALA A 248 -2.33 -47.79 10.96
C ALA A 248 -1.54 -46.86 11.91
N MET A 249 -0.42 -47.38 12.40
CA MET A 249 0.57 -46.65 13.19
C MET A 249 1.94 -47.17 12.80
N TRP A 250 2.95 -46.32 12.74
CA TRP A 250 4.31 -46.77 12.42
C TRP A 250 5.38 -46.06 13.24
N ASP A 251 6.32 -46.84 13.73
CA ASP A 251 7.45 -46.35 14.50
C ASP A 251 8.74 -46.95 13.97
N ARG A 252 9.78 -46.96 14.81
CA ARG A 252 11.07 -47.56 14.43
C ARG A 252 11.04 -49.09 14.41
N ASP A 253 10.05 -49.69 15.06
CA ASP A 253 9.96 -51.13 15.29
C ASP A 253 9.02 -51.81 14.27
N GLY A 254 8.11 -51.04 13.63
CA GLY A 254 7.38 -51.49 12.44
C GLY A 254 6.05 -50.76 12.19
N ILE A 255 5.24 -51.33 11.29
CA ILE A 255 3.86 -50.91 11.02
C ILE A 255 2.90 -51.81 11.82
N PHE A 256 2.05 -51.18 12.62
CA PHE A 256 0.96 -51.80 13.36
C PHE A 256 -0.37 -51.39 12.72
N TYR A 257 -1.27 -52.34 12.48
CA TYR A 257 -2.59 -52.05 11.90
C TYR A 257 -3.72 -52.71 12.69
N GLU A 258 -4.91 -52.11 12.63
CA GLU A 258 -6.11 -52.60 13.30
C GLU A 258 -7.34 -52.30 12.44
N SER A 259 -8.18 -53.31 12.18
CA SER A 259 -9.39 -53.20 11.35
C SER A 259 -10.60 -53.86 12.01
N GLY A 260 -11.79 -53.27 11.91
CA GLY A 260 -12.99 -53.78 12.56
C GLY A 260 -14.31 -53.16 12.09
N HIS A 261 -15.42 -53.54 12.71
CA HIS A 261 -16.77 -53.09 12.36
C HIS A 261 -17.43 -52.27 13.48
N TYR A 262 -18.21 -51.25 13.12
CA TYR A 262 -18.99 -50.44 14.06
C TYR A 262 -20.25 -51.15 14.52
N THR A 263 -20.55 -51.09 15.82
CA THR A 263 -21.83 -51.54 16.39
C THR A 263 -23.01 -50.71 15.87
N SER A 264 -24.20 -51.30 15.81
CA SER A 264 -25.38 -50.71 15.16
C SER A 264 -25.84 -49.36 15.72
N GLY A 265 -25.66 -49.13 17.03
CA GLY A 265 -25.92 -47.82 17.64
C GLY A 265 -24.90 -46.75 17.23
N TYR A 266 -23.63 -47.14 17.13
CA TYR A 266 -22.52 -46.26 16.79
C TYR A 266 -22.53 -45.82 15.32
N GLN A 267 -23.19 -46.59 14.43
CA GLN A 267 -23.40 -46.22 13.03
C GLN A 267 -24.30 -44.99 12.81
N ARG A 268 -25.07 -44.57 13.82
CA ARG A 268 -25.97 -43.39 13.75
C ARG A 268 -25.25 -42.06 14.04
N GLU A 269 -24.00 -42.10 14.49
CA GLU A 269 -23.20 -40.91 14.79
C GLU A 269 -22.57 -40.30 13.52
N SER A 270 -22.33 -38.99 13.54
CA SER A 270 -21.68 -38.29 12.42
C SER A 270 -20.31 -38.89 12.10
N SER A 271 -19.97 -39.09 10.81
CA SER A 271 -18.70 -39.71 10.42
C SER A 271 -17.48 -39.05 11.08
N ASN A 272 -17.43 -37.72 11.07
CA ASN A 272 -16.33 -36.95 11.65
C ASN A 272 -16.12 -37.23 13.15
N PHE A 273 -17.18 -37.55 13.90
CA PHE A 273 -17.08 -37.94 15.32
C PHE A 273 -16.52 -39.35 15.47
N ARG A 274 -17.05 -40.33 14.72
CA ARG A 274 -16.65 -41.75 14.84
C ARG A 274 -15.16 -41.94 14.55
N GLU A 275 -14.68 -41.30 13.51
CA GLU A 275 -13.25 -41.29 13.16
C GLU A 275 -12.38 -40.72 14.28
N ALA A 276 -12.72 -39.50 14.74
CA ALA A 276 -11.99 -38.81 15.80
C ALA A 276 -12.03 -39.56 17.14
N ASP A 277 -13.14 -40.25 17.45
CA ASP A 277 -13.31 -40.99 18.70
C ASP A 277 -12.54 -42.30 18.69
N ASN A 278 -12.56 -43.04 17.58
CA ASN A 278 -11.74 -44.25 17.40
C ASN A 278 -10.25 -43.90 17.57
N LEU A 279 -9.82 -42.77 17.00
CA LEU A 279 -8.45 -42.27 17.10
C LEU A 279 -8.05 -42.02 18.55
N VAL A 280 -8.85 -41.25 19.29
CA VAL A 280 -8.56 -40.95 20.70
C VAL A 280 -8.67 -42.21 21.57
N THR A 281 -9.55 -43.15 21.24
CA THR A 281 -9.68 -44.44 21.94
C THR A 281 -8.48 -45.36 21.68
N ARG A 282 -7.93 -45.40 20.46
CA ARG A 282 -6.66 -46.11 20.16
C ARG A 282 -5.51 -45.48 20.93
N MET A 283 -5.45 -44.16 21.00
CA MET A 283 -4.44 -43.42 21.76
C MET A 283 -4.55 -43.65 23.27
N GLU A 284 -5.75 -43.70 23.85
CA GLU A 284 -5.97 -44.09 25.25
C GLU A 284 -5.56 -45.56 25.50
N ARG A 285 -5.72 -46.46 24.52
CA ARG A 285 -5.18 -47.83 24.62
C ARG A 285 -3.65 -47.87 24.60
N LEU A 286 -3.01 -47.08 23.74
CA LEU A 286 -1.54 -46.97 23.68
C LEU A 286 -0.94 -46.41 24.99
N GLU A 287 -1.67 -45.59 25.74
CA GLU A 287 -1.30 -45.19 27.12
C GLU A 287 -1.34 -46.40 28.07
N LEU A 288 -2.37 -47.24 28.03
CA LEU A 288 -2.45 -48.48 28.83
C LEU A 288 -1.38 -49.50 28.44
N GLU A 289 -0.99 -49.56 27.16
CA GLU A 289 0.14 -50.35 26.65
C GLU A 289 1.51 -49.73 27.02
N GLY A 290 1.55 -48.55 27.66
CA GLY A 290 2.78 -47.86 28.07
C GLY A 290 3.56 -47.18 26.94
N ARG A 291 3.03 -47.16 25.71
CA ARG A 291 3.74 -46.76 24.48
C ARG A 291 3.79 -45.25 24.21
N LEU A 292 3.15 -44.41 25.05
CA LEU A 292 3.05 -42.96 24.83
C LEU A 292 3.98 -42.08 25.70
N GLY A 293 4.82 -42.69 26.54
CA GLY A 293 5.74 -41.95 27.42
C GLY A 293 6.93 -41.34 26.68
N ASP A 294 7.12 -40.03 26.77
CA ASP A 294 8.21 -39.28 26.10
C ASP A 294 8.25 -39.39 24.56
N VAL A 295 7.06 -39.29 23.96
CA VAL A 295 6.84 -39.43 22.52
C VAL A 295 6.28 -38.15 21.91
N GLU A 296 6.82 -37.73 20.76
CA GLU A 296 6.17 -36.80 19.84
C GLU A 296 5.39 -37.58 18.77
N ILE A 297 4.12 -37.20 18.57
CA ILE A 297 3.08 -37.96 17.88
C ILE A 297 2.49 -37.11 16.75
N PHE A 298 2.67 -37.58 15.52
CA PHE A 298 2.06 -36.98 14.33
C PHE A 298 0.85 -37.80 13.89
N ILE A 299 -0.34 -37.21 14.01
CA ILE A 299 -1.62 -37.80 13.59
C ILE A 299 -2.00 -37.24 12.23
N PHE A 300 -2.12 -38.10 11.21
CA PHE A 300 -2.59 -37.73 9.87
C PHE A 300 -4.02 -38.25 9.64
N THR A 301 -4.89 -37.43 9.04
CA THR A 301 -6.35 -37.69 8.87
C THR A 301 -6.91 -36.82 7.72
N ASP A 302 -7.99 -37.20 7.05
CA ASP A 302 -8.71 -36.32 6.08
C ASP A 302 -9.84 -35.50 6.74
N ASN A 303 -10.02 -35.64 8.04
CA ASN A 303 -10.99 -34.91 8.84
C ASN A 303 -10.49 -33.51 9.18
N SER A 304 -10.62 -32.61 8.21
CA SER A 304 -10.34 -31.18 8.38
C SER A 304 -11.13 -30.54 9.54
N SER A 305 -12.27 -31.13 9.93
CA SER A 305 -13.01 -30.72 11.12
C SER A 305 -12.29 -31.11 12.41
N PHE A 306 -11.74 -32.32 12.53
CA PHE A 306 -10.97 -32.77 13.68
C PHE A 306 -9.68 -31.97 13.86
N GLU A 307 -8.89 -31.78 12.79
CA GLU A 307 -7.71 -30.91 12.82
C GLU A 307 -8.09 -29.49 13.26
N GLY A 308 -9.11 -28.91 12.62
CA GLY A 308 -9.64 -27.61 12.96
C GLY A 308 -10.09 -27.50 14.42
N THR A 309 -10.78 -28.52 14.95
CA THR A 309 -11.28 -28.55 16.32
C THR A 309 -10.18 -28.81 17.35
N PHE A 310 -9.13 -29.59 17.05
CA PHE A 310 -7.97 -29.78 17.93
C PHE A 310 -7.23 -28.47 18.24
N PHE A 311 -7.12 -27.58 17.25
CA PHE A 311 -6.45 -26.27 17.39
C PHE A 311 -7.39 -25.12 17.75
N LYS A 312 -8.69 -25.20 17.43
CA LYS A 312 -9.72 -24.22 17.87
C LYS A 312 -10.30 -24.55 19.26
N GLY A 313 -10.12 -25.79 19.74
CA GLY A 313 -10.71 -26.35 20.96
C GLY A 313 -12.24 -26.43 20.98
N HIS A 314 -12.90 -26.37 19.82
CA HIS A 314 -14.35 -26.51 19.71
C HIS A 314 -14.78 -26.88 18.30
N SER A 315 -16.00 -27.44 18.22
CA SER A 315 -16.79 -27.65 17.02
C SER A 315 -18.23 -27.18 17.29
N THR A 316 -19.06 -27.10 16.25
CA THR A 316 -20.52 -27.07 16.40
C THR A 316 -21.04 -28.38 17.05
N SER A 317 -20.33 -29.49 16.83
CA SER A 317 -20.56 -30.75 17.57
C SER A 317 -19.98 -30.68 18.98
N LYS A 318 -20.86 -30.77 19.99
CA LYS A 318 -20.46 -30.93 21.39
C LYS A 318 -19.61 -32.19 21.61
N LYS A 319 -19.92 -33.28 20.89
CA LYS A 319 -19.20 -34.55 21.00
C LYS A 319 -17.76 -34.45 20.49
N LEU A 320 -17.54 -33.83 19.31
CA LEU A 320 -16.18 -33.53 18.82
C LEU A 320 -15.39 -32.64 19.79
N THR A 321 -16.05 -31.68 20.43
CA THR A 321 -15.41 -30.81 21.44
C THR A 321 -14.96 -31.62 22.67
N GLY A 322 -15.75 -32.60 23.12
CA GLY A 322 -15.40 -33.53 24.20
C GLY A 322 -14.21 -34.45 23.88
N ILE A 323 -14.10 -34.93 22.63
CA ILE A 323 -12.96 -35.74 22.17
C ILE A 323 -11.64 -34.96 22.33
N ILE A 324 -11.60 -33.68 21.97
CA ILE A 324 -10.38 -32.86 22.13
C ILE A 324 -9.99 -32.73 23.60
N LEU A 325 -10.95 -32.60 24.51
CA LEU A 325 -10.65 -32.57 25.95
C LEU A 325 -10.05 -33.91 26.43
N ARG A 326 -10.58 -35.07 26.00
CA ARG A 326 -9.96 -36.38 26.25
C ARG A 326 -8.52 -36.44 25.75
N LEU A 327 -8.28 -36.03 24.51
CA LEU A 327 -6.94 -36.01 23.91
C LEU A 327 -5.97 -35.05 24.62
N ARG A 328 -6.43 -33.90 25.15
CA ARG A 328 -5.59 -33.01 25.98
C ARG A 328 -5.32 -33.59 27.36
N LYS A 329 -6.28 -34.27 28.00
CA LYS A 329 -6.06 -34.98 29.27
C LYS A 329 -5.05 -36.13 29.09
N LEU A 330 -5.16 -36.89 28.00
CA LEU A 330 -4.18 -37.91 27.59
C LEU A 330 -2.78 -37.30 27.39
N GLN A 331 -2.69 -36.18 26.67
CA GLN A 331 -1.43 -35.47 26.44
C GLN A 331 -0.74 -35.05 27.76
N ILE A 332 -1.52 -34.56 28.73
CA ILE A 332 -1.02 -34.17 30.06
C ILE A 332 -0.54 -35.39 30.88
N ARG A 333 -1.29 -36.49 30.89
CA ARG A 333 -0.93 -37.71 31.65
C ARG A 333 0.34 -38.38 31.11
N THR A 334 0.42 -38.52 29.79
CA THR A 334 1.55 -39.21 29.10
C THR A 334 2.80 -38.34 28.94
N GLY A 335 2.65 -37.01 29.05
CA GLY A 335 3.73 -36.06 28.74
C GLY A 335 4.12 -36.02 27.26
N SER A 336 3.25 -36.52 26.37
CA SER A 336 3.47 -36.58 24.93
C SER A 336 3.26 -35.24 24.22
N VAL A 337 3.80 -35.10 23.02
CA VAL A 337 3.56 -33.95 22.15
C VAL A 337 2.68 -34.40 20.99
N ILE A 338 1.44 -33.90 20.89
CA ILE A 338 0.49 -34.35 19.87
C ILE A 338 0.25 -33.27 18.82
N HIS A 339 0.43 -33.63 17.54
CA HIS A 339 0.05 -32.83 16.38
C HIS A 339 -1.02 -33.57 15.58
N VAL A 340 -2.10 -32.87 15.23
CA VAL A 340 -3.08 -33.35 14.24
C VAL A 340 -2.82 -32.58 12.94
N ILE A 341 -2.75 -33.29 11.81
CA ILE A 341 -2.48 -32.75 10.48
C ILE A 341 -3.52 -33.31 9.51
N HIS A 342 -4.15 -32.41 8.76
CA HIS A 342 -5.05 -32.79 7.67
C HIS A 342 -4.27 -33.14 6.39
N ILE A 343 -4.57 -34.29 5.80
CA ILE A 343 -4.08 -34.73 4.48
C ILE A 343 -5.27 -35.00 3.56
N ALA A 344 -5.06 -34.99 2.24
CA ALA A 344 -6.16 -35.22 1.30
C ALA A 344 -6.65 -36.68 1.35
N GLY A 345 -7.97 -36.90 1.25
CA GLY A 345 -8.57 -38.24 1.16
C GLY A 345 -8.03 -39.09 -0.02
N THR A 346 -7.53 -38.44 -1.08
CA THR A 346 -6.84 -39.14 -2.18
C THR A 346 -5.42 -39.56 -1.83
N ARG A 347 -4.70 -38.80 -0.98
CA ARG A 347 -3.40 -39.21 -0.41
C ARG A 347 -3.57 -40.34 0.60
N MET A 348 -4.60 -40.26 1.43
CA MET A 348 -5.03 -41.33 2.35
C MET A 348 -5.26 -42.66 1.62
N LYS A 349 -5.80 -42.62 0.40
CA LYS A 349 -5.92 -43.78 -0.50
C LYS A 349 -4.59 -44.22 -1.09
N GLU A 350 -3.74 -43.29 -1.56
CA GLU A 350 -2.39 -43.58 -2.05
C GLU A 350 -1.51 -44.29 -0.99
N CYS A 351 -1.63 -43.87 0.28
CA CYS A 351 -1.02 -44.53 1.45
C CYS A 351 -1.48 -45.98 1.66
N GLY A 352 -2.57 -46.44 1.02
CA GLY A 352 -3.11 -47.80 1.13
C GLY A 352 -3.96 -48.07 2.37
N ILE A 353 -4.21 -47.07 3.24
CA ILE A 353 -4.99 -47.33 4.46
C ILE A 353 -6.50 -47.48 4.15
N ASP A 354 -7.02 -46.91 3.05
CA ASP A 354 -8.41 -47.17 2.65
C ASP A 354 -8.64 -48.66 2.35
N GLY A 355 -7.66 -49.32 1.71
CA GLY A 355 -7.63 -50.77 1.54
C GLY A 355 -7.69 -51.52 2.88
N LEU A 356 -6.86 -51.13 3.86
CA LEU A 356 -6.84 -51.72 5.21
C LEU A 356 -8.21 -51.73 5.90
N SER A 357 -9.04 -50.70 5.67
CA SER A 357 -10.40 -50.65 6.23
C SER A 357 -11.39 -51.63 5.61
N ARG A 358 -11.06 -52.12 4.41
CA ARG A 358 -11.80 -53.13 3.65
C ARG A 358 -11.19 -54.53 3.83
N GLY A 359 -10.10 -54.63 4.61
CA GLY A 359 -9.34 -55.86 4.85
C GLY A 359 -8.26 -56.15 3.80
N ASP A 360 -7.95 -55.20 2.91
CA ASP A 360 -6.86 -55.34 1.93
C ASP A 360 -5.50 -54.99 2.57
N LEU A 361 -4.51 -55.85 2.34
CA LEU A 361 -3.15 -55.74 2.86
C LEU A 361 -2.10 -55.57 1.74
N LEU A 362 -2.51 -55.38 0.49
CA LEU A 362 -1.63 -55.37 -0.69
C LEU A 362 -1.40 -53.96 -1.28
N GLU A 363 -2.00 -52.93 -0.69
CA GLU A 363 -1.94 -51.54 -1.17
C GLU A 363 -1.02 -50.63 -0.34
N GLY A 364 -0.54 -49.55 -0.97
CA GLY A 364 0.24 -48.48 -0.33
C GLY A 364 1.42 -48.97 0.52
N MET A 365 1.51 -48.52 1.77
CA MET A 365 2.62 -48.89 2.67
C MET A 365 2.61 -50.36 3.14
N MET A 366 1.47 -51.06 3.01
CA MET A 366 1.41 -52.49 3.30
C MET A 366 2.06 -53.32 2.18
N LYS A 367 2.19 -52.74 0.98
CA LYS A 367 2.84 -53.36 -0.16
C LYS A 367 4.36 -53.42 0.03
N SER A 368 4.87 -54.61 0.35
CA SER A 368 6.30 -54.95 0.32
C SER A 368 7.22 -54.05 1.18
N GLY A 369 6.74 -53.57 2.33
CA GLY A 369 7.57 -52.82 3.29
C GLY A 369 8.02 -51.44 2.82
N ALA A 370 7.27 -50.79 1.94
CA ALA A 370 7.56 -49.43 1.50
C ALA A 370 7.50 -48.42 2.67
N ASP A 371 8.49 -47.54 2.77
CA ASP A 371 8.55 -46.50 3.81
C ASP A 371 7.30 -45.59 3.74
N PRO A 372 6.49 -45.50 4.81
CA PRO A 372 5.31 -44.63 4.86
C PRO A 372 5.60 -43.14 4.55
N LEU A 373 6.84 -42.67 4.75
CA LEU A 373 7.25 -41.30 4.41
C LEU A 373 7.36 -41.04 2.89
N VAL A 374 7.38 -42.08 2.04
CA VAL A 374 7.27 -41.91 0.58
C VAL A 374 5.91 -41.32 0.20
N PHE A 375 4.85 -41.74 0.89
CA PHE A 375 3.48 -41.26 0.69
C PHE A 375 3.20 -39.94 1.45
N LEU A 376 4.00 -39.63 2.47
CA LEU A 376 3.96 -38.40 3.28
C LEU A 376 5.28 -37.61 3.12
N PRO A 377 5.44 -36.81 2.05
CA PRO A 377 6.70 -36.18 1.62
C PRO A 377 7.11 -34.97 2.48
N LEU A 378 7.17 -35.13 3.80
CA LEU A 378 7.38 -34.04 4.76
C LEU A 378 8.76 -33.38 4.65
N ALA A 379 9.74 -34.09 4.07
CA ALA A 379 11.11 -33.61 3.86
C ALA A 379 11.31 -32.85 2.54
N GLN A 380 10.40 -32.97 1.57
CA GLN A 380 10.51 -32.33 0.25
C GLN A 380 9.73 -31.01 0.22
N SER A 381 10.20 -30.07 -0.59
CA SER A 381 9.51 -28.82 -0.94
C SER A 381 8.55 -29.02 -2.13
N ALA A 382 7.71 -28.01 -2.38
CA ALA A 382 6.83 -28.02 -3.56
C ALA A 382 7.60 -27.96 -4.90
N ASP A 383 8.81 -27.39 -4.93
CA ASP A 383 9.62 -27.31 -6.15
C ASP A 383 10.35 -28.63 -6.42
N GLU A 384 10.87 -29.29 -5.38
CA GLU A 384 11.48 -30.63 -5.47
C GLU A 384 10.46 -31.70 -5.89
N ARG A 385 9.21 -31.63 -5.40
CA ARG A 385 8.14 -32.54 -5.81
C ARG A 385 7.67 -32.38 -7.26
N THR A 386 8.06 -31.29 -7.93
CA THR A 386 7.61 -30.96 -9.29
C THR A 386 8.77 -30.67 -10.23
N ASP A 387 9.98 -31.14 -9.89
CA ASP A 387 11.21 -31.01 -10.69
C ASP A 387 11.48 -29.56 -11.17
N GLY A 388 11.16 -28.58 -10.33
CA GLY A 388 11.35 -27.15 -10.62
C GLY A 388 10.18 -26.44 -11.33
N GLN A 389 9.06 -27.13 -11.61
CA GLN A 389 7.93 -26.54 -12.34
C GLN A 389 7.24 -25.42 -11.56
N VAL A 390 7.13 -25.51 -10.23
CA VAL A 390 6.55 -24.45 -9.39
C VAL A 390 7.37 -23.15 -9.51
N ARG A 391 8.69 -23.23 -9.39
CA ARG A 391 9.61 -22.10 -9.57
C ARG A 391 9.62 -21.59 -11.01
N HIS A 392 9.53 -22.48 -12.00
CA HIS A 392 9.38 -22.07 -13.40
C HIS A 392 8.11 -21.23 -13.58
N TRP A 393 6.95 -21.72 -13.11
CA TRP A 393 5.69 -20.98 -13.14
C TRP A 393 5.74 -19.64 -12.38
N VAL A 394 6.37 -19.57 -11.21
CA VAL A 394 6.58 -18.28 -10.52
C VAL A 394 7.41 -17.33 -11.39
N ASN A 395 8.43 -17.82 -12.08
CA ASN A 395 9.27 -17.00 -12.96
C ASN A 395 8.56 -16.51 -14.22
N THR A 396 7.52 -17.18 -14.74
CA THR A 396 6.80 -16.74 -15.95
C THR A 396 5.95 -15.48 -15.74
N TRP A 397 5.59 -15.15 -14.49
CA TRP A 397 4.91 -13.90 -14.15
C TRP A 397 5.76 -12.95 -13.29
N TRP A 398 6.93 -13.40 -12.81
CA TRP A 398 7.92 -12.50 -12.21
C TRP A 398 8.79 -11.76 -13.23
N ASN A 399 9.05 -12.39 -14.37
CA ASN A 399 9.83 -11.81 -15.45
C ASN A 399 8.90 -11.45 -16.61
N SER A 400 9.17 -10.31 -17.24
CA SER A 400 8.50 -9.89 -18.48
C SER A 400 8.83 -10.85 -19.62
N GLY A 401 8.10 -10.74 -20.74
CA GLY A 401 8.35 -11.55 -21.95
C GLY A 401 9.77 -11.41 -22.54
N ASN A 402 10.51 -10.37 -22.15
CA ASN A 402 11.89 -10.12 -22.56
C ASN A 402 12.94 -10.72 -21.61
N GLY A 403 12.52 -11.37 -20.51
CA GLY A 403 13.40 -11.93 -19.47
C GLY A 403 13.74 -10.97 -18.33
N ASP A 404 13.51 -9.66 -18.49
CA ASP A 404 13.72 -8.67 -17.44
C ASP A 404 12.67 -8.80 -16.32
N SER A 405 13.10 -8.84 -15.06
CA SER A 405 12.19 -8.85 -13.91
C SER A 405 11.44 -7.52 -13.79
N TRP A 406 10.11 -7.54 -13.61
CA TRP A 406 9.28 -6.32 -13.70
C TRP A 406 9.58 -5.26 -12.62
N CYS A 407 10.29 -5.61 -11.54
CA CYS A 407 10.78 -4.70 -10.50
C CYS A 407 12.27 -4.32 -10.62
N GLY A 408 12.94 -4.67 -11.73
CA GLY A 408 14.37 -4.48 -11.91
C GLY A 408 15.25 -5.39 -11.03
N ALA A 409 14.67 -6.41 -10.39
CA ALA A 409 15.38 -7.38 -9.56
C ALA A 409 14.77 -8.79 -9.66
N GLY A 410 15.62 -9.79 -9.90
CA GLY A 410 15.22 -11.20 -9.93
C GLY A 410 14.80 -11.73 -8.56
N LEU A 411 14.03 -12.83 -8.56
CA LEU A 411 13.76 -13.58 -7.34
C LEU A 411 15.00 -14.35 -6.91
N THR A 412 15.49 -14.07 -5.70
CA THR A 412 16.46 -14.95 -5.05
C THR A 412 15.72 -16.11 -4.38
N LEU A 413 15.97 -17.34 -4.83
CA LEU A 413 15.48 -18.54 -4.14
C LEU A 413 16.22 -18.69 -2.81
N LEU A 414 15.47 -18.82 -1.71
CA LEU A 414 16.01 -18.97 -0.37
C LEU A 414 16.08 -20.43 0.07
N SER A 415 17.29 -20.88 0.38
CA SER A 415 17.58 -22.10 1.14
C SER A 415 17.28 -21.93 2.64
N PRO A 416 17.19 -23.02 3.44
CA PRO A 416 17.20 -22.96 4.90
C PRO A 416 18.40 -22.23 5.50
N GLU A 417 19.55 -22.30 4.84
CA GLU A 417 20.81 -21.67 5.25
C GLU A 417 20.73 -20.14 5.15
N ASP A 418 20.06 -19.61 4.11
CA ASP A 418 19.88 -18.17 3.90
C ASP A 418 19.05 -17.49 5.01
N TRP A 419 18.31 -18.25 5.82
CA TRP A 419 17.42 -17.71 6.86
C TRP A 419 18.17 -16.89 7.92
N PHE A 420 19.45 -17.20 8.15
CA PHE A 420 20.29 -16.53 9.14
C PHE A 420 20.89 -15.21 8.61
N ASP A 421 20.97 -15.06 7.29
CA ASP A 421 21.55 -13.90 6.60
C ASP A 421 20.57 -13.20 5.65
N LEU A 422 19.25 -13.36 5.85
CA LEU A 422 18.18 -12.62 5.14
C LEU A 422 18.34 -11.09 5.11
N LYS A 423 19.09 -10.51 6.06
CA LYS A 423 19.45 -9.09 6.07
C LYS A 423 20.46 -8.70 4.97
N ASN A 424 21.26 -9.67 4.50
CA ASN A 424 22.30 -9.51 3.49
C ASN A 424 21.82 -9.89 2.08
N VAL A 425 20.71 -10.64 1.96
CA VAL A 425 20.12 -10.99 0.66
C VAL A 425 19.39 -9.77 0.07
N PRO A 426 19.92 -9.11 -0.98
CA PRO A 426 19.27 -7.94 -1.57
C PRO A 426 18.06 -8.35 -2.41
N GLY A 427 17.07 -7.46 -2.48
CA GLY A 427 15.96 -7.61 -3.43
C GLY A 427 14.87 -8.64 -3.06
N PRO A 428 14.04 -9.01 -4.05
CA PRO A 428 12.92 -9.94 -3.91
C PRO A 428 13.36 -11.39 -3.63
N ARG A 429 12.51 -12.13 -2.91
CA ARG A 429 12.85 -13.45 -2.38
C ARG A 429 11.73 -14.44 -2.62
N LEU A 430 12.09 -15.62 -3.13
CA LEU A 430 11.21 -16.77 -3.28
C LEU A 430 11.57 -17.79 -2.21
N TRP A 431 10.60 -18.24 -1.43
CA TRP A 431 10.81 -19.24 -0.39
C TRP A 431 9.85 -20.40 -0.58
N ILE A 432 10.40 -21.61 -0.73
CA ILE A 432 9.65 -22.84 -0.95
C ILE A 432 10.17 -23.90 0.04
N PRO A 433 9.87 -23.79 1.34
CA PRO A 433 10.34 -24.75 2.33
C PRO A 433 9.56 -26.07 2.26
N PRO A 434 10.16 -27.19 2.70
CA PRO A 434 9.42 -28.36 3.16
C PRO A 434 8.52 -28.05 4.38
N PRO A 435 7.42 -28.79 4.60
CA PRO A 435 6.90 -29.85 3.74
C PRO A 435 6.19 -29.27 2.51
N ALA A 436 6.16 -30.06 1.43
CA ALA A 436 5.42 -29.71 0.23
C ALA A 436 3.92 -29.62 0.51
N ALA A 437 3.24 -28.69 -0.19
CA ALA A 437 1.80 -28.48 -0.09
C ALA A 437 1.30 -28.13 1.33
N ILE A 438 -0.01 -28.28 1.54
CA ILE A 438 -0.75 -27.80 2.72
C ILE A 438 -0.52 -28.62 4.02
N LEU A 439 0.45 -29.54 4.05
CA LEU A 439 0.80 -30.47 5.15
C LEU A 439 1.26 -29.82 6.48
N MET A 440 1.09 -28.50 6.62
CA MET A 440 1.40 -27.73 7.82
C MET A 440 0.17 -27.54 8.71
N THR A 441 0.36 -27.57 10.03
CA THR A 441 -0.74 -27.45 11.00
C THR A 441 -1.60 -26.20 10.80
N PHE A 442 -2.90 -26.31 11.07
CA PHE A 442 -3.90 -25.24 10.96
C PHE A 442 -3.46 -23.93 11.62
N LEU A 443 -2.79 -23.98 12.78
CA LEU A 443 -2.28 -22.78 13.46
C LEU A 443 -1.23 -22.03 12.63
N TRP A 444 -0.30 -22.75 11.98
CA TRP A 444 0.75 -22.14 11.17
C TRP A 444 0.16 -21.48 9.93
N ARG A 445 -0.72 -22.19 9.21
CA ARG A 445 -1.48 -21.64 8.06
C ARG A 445 -2.25 -20.38 8.47
N LYS A 446 -2.94 -20.41 9.62
CA LYS A 446 -3.68 -19.27 10.17
C LYS A 446 -2.78 -18.11 10.60
N GLN A 447 -1.57 -18.37 11.09
CA GLN A 447 -0.64 -17.33 11.52
C GLN A 447 0.02 -16.65 10.32
N LEU A 448 0.55 -17.41 9.36
CA LEU A 448 1.04 -16.82 8.11
C LEU A 448 -0.05 -16.05 7.36
N ALA A 449 -1.29 -16.56 7.33
CA ALA A 449 -2.40 -15.84 6.70
C ALA A 449 -2.80 -14.54 7.43
N LYS A 450 -2.33 -14.27 8.66
CA LYS A 450 -2.42 -12.95 9.29
C LYS A 450 -1.35 -12.00 8.80
N ASP A 451 -0.13 -12.50 8.63
CA ASP A 451 1.06 -11.71 8.29
C ASP A 451 1.23 -11.55 6.77
N ALA A 452 0.47 -12.30 5.96
CA ALA A 452 0.43 -12.20 4.50
C ALA A 452 -0.48 -11.09 3.97
N ASP A 453 -0.11 -10.48 2.84
CA ASP A 453 -0.93 -9.52 2.10
C ASP A 453 -1.84 -10.22 1.09
N VAL A 454 -1.30 -11.19 0.36
CA VAL A 454 -2.07 -12.07 -0.53
C VAL A 454 -1.88 -13.53 -0.08
N VAL A 455 -3.00 -14.25 0.01
CA VAL A 455 -3.04 -15.69 0.24
C VAL A 455 -3.91 -16.30 -0.85
N LEU A 456 -3.33 -17.18 -1.66
CA LEU A 456 -3.97 -17.89 -2.76
C LEU A 456 -3.81 -19.40 -2.55
N THR A 457 -4.91 -20.13 -2.67
CA THR A 457 -4.92 -21.59 -2.70
C THR A 457 -5.07 -22.02 -4.15
N ILE A 458 -4.06 -22.69 -4.68
CA ILE A 458 -3.99 -23.20 -6.05
C ILE A 458 -4.48 -24.66 -6.02
N PRO A 459 -5.57 -25.02 -6.73
CA PRO A 459 -6.07 -26.38 -6.76
C PRO A 459 -5.13 -27.30 -7.53
N VAL A 460 -5.21 -28.61 -7.25
CA VAL A 460 -4.48 -29.65 -7.98
C VAL A 460 -4.95 -29.74 -9.44
N GLY A 461 -4.09 -30.27 -10.32
CA GLY A 461 -4.36 -30.37 -11.74
C GLY A 461 -3.99 -29.12 -12.55
N GLN A 462 -3.06 -28.29 -12.05
CA GLN A 462 -2.36 -27.32 -12.90
C GLN A 462 -1.22 -28.02 -13.65
N SER A 463 -0.76 -27.44 -14.75
CA SER A 463 0.42 -27.90 -15.48
C SER A 463 1.70 -27.98 -14.62
N PHE A 464 1.83 -27.09 -13.64
CA PHE A 464 2.93 -27.03 -12.67
C PHE A 464 2.58 -27.61 -11.29
N TRP A 465 1.34 -28.07 -11.09
CA TRP A 465 0.86 -28.65 -9.82
C TRP A 465 -0.16 -29.77 -10.10
N PRO A 466 0.31 -30.94 -10.57
CA PRO A 466 -0.53 -32.03 -11.08
C PRO A 466 -1.40 -32.72 -10.01
N THR A 467 -2.33 -33.57 -10.44
CA THR A 467 -3.33 -34.23 -9.57
C THR A 467 -2.74 -35.21 -8.56
N ASN A 468 -1.61 -35.85 -8.88
CA ASN A 468 -0.79 -36.67 -7.97
C ASN A 468 -0.05 -35.85 -6.88
N MET A 469 -0.28 -34.54 -6.80
CA MET A 469 0.12 -33.76 -5.62
C MET A 469 -0.90 -33.85 -4.48
N HIS A 470 -2.14 -34.31 -4.75
CA HIS A 470 -3.24 -34.53 -3.81
C HIS A 470 -3.74 -33.29 -3.03
N GLU A 471 -2.86 -32.56 -2.36
CA GLU A 471 -3.17 -31.32 -1.64
C GLU A 471 -3.03 -30.08 -2.54
N PRO A 472 -3.82 -29.01 -2.29
CA PRO A 472 -3.62 -27.73 -2.97
C PRO A 472 -2.28 -27.09 -2.59
N LEU A 473 -1.70 -26.32 -3.50
CA LEU A 473 -0.52 -25.49 -3.24
C LEU A 473 -0.95 -24.14 -2.63
N LEU A 474 -0.21 -23.66 -1.62
CA LEU A 474 -0.50 -22.40 -0.94
C LEU A 474 0.53 -21.33 -1.35
N LEU A 475 0.13 -20.38 -2.19
CA LEU A 475 0.94 -19.21 -2.51
C LEU A 475 0.65 -18.08 -1.50
N ILE A 476 1.71 -17.57 -0.90
CA ILE A 476 1.69 -16.45 0.05
C ILE A 476 2.60 -15.35 -0.46
N MET A 477 2.10 -14.12 -0.52
CA MET A 477 2.91 -12.94 -0.83
C MET A 477 2.85 -11.94 0.33
N VAL A 478 4.01 -11.44 0.71
CA VAL A 478 4.20 -10.37 1.70
C VAL A 478 4.81 -9.16 0.99
N LEU A 479 4.07 -8.05 1.00
CA LEU A 479 4.38 -6.81 0.33
C LEU A 479 4.64 -5.74 1.40
N PRO A 480 5.91 -5.41 1.72
CA PRO A 480 6.20 -4.52 2.83
C PRO A 480 5.86 -3.06 2.51
N LEU A 481 4.61 -2.59 2.75
CA LEU A 481 4.17 -1.18 2.95
C LEU A 481 2.69 -0.95 3.44
N THR A 482 2.39 -0.98 4.75
CA THR A 482 1.69 0.06 5.57
C THR A 482 1.62 -0.30 7.08
N HIS A 483 1.32 0.66 7.98
CA HIS A 483 1.17 0.44 9.42
C HIS A 483 -0.21 -0.12 9.79
N VAL A 484 -0.25 -1.25 10.52
CA VAL A 484 -1.48 -1.88 11.04
C VAL A 484 -1.42 -1.91 12.57
N PRO A 485 -2.49 -1.59 13.33
CA PRO A 485 -2.44 -1.43 14.80
C PRO A 485 -2.04 -2.65 15.66
N ASN A 486 -1.76 -3.82 15.08
CA ASN A 486 -1.40 -5.06 15.78
C ASN A 486 -0.18 -5.73 15.12
N TYR A 487 0.98 -5.11 15.27
CA TYR A 487 2.14 -5.29 14.38
C TYR A 487 3.31 -6.08 14.99
N ARG A 488 4.01 -6.90 14.18
CA ARG A 488 5.28 -7.57 14.54
C ARG A 488 6.30 -7.68 13.38
N GLY A 489 6.23 -6.86 12.35
CA GLY A 489 7.22 -6.90 11.25
C GLY A 489 6.95 -5.85 10.17
N PRO A 490 7.96 -5.41 9.40
CA PRO A 490 7.92 -4.20 8.57
C PRO A 490 6.87 -4.21 7.44
N TRP A 491 5.71 -3.63 7.77
CA TRP A 491 4.69 -3.05 6.89
C TRP A 491 3.80 -4.04 6.09
N LEU A 492 2.48 -3.83 5.99
CA LEU A 492 1.53 -4.68 5.21
C LEU A 492 0.52 -3.82 4.42
N VAL A 493 0.28 -4.16 3.14
CA VAL A 493 -0.68 -3.56 2.17
C VAL A 493 -2.11 -4.10 2.33
N LYS A 494 -2.27 -5.17 3.11
CA LYS A 494 -3.53 -5.81 3.51
C LYS A 494 -4.64 -4.81 3.87
N SER A 495 -5.85 -5.07 3.38
CA SER A 495 -7.06 -4.22 3.49
C SER A 495 -7.13 -3.02 2.54
N THR A 496 -6.35 -3.01 1.46
CA THR A 496 -6.63 -2.21 0.25
C THR A 496 -7.28 -3.08 -0.83
N ASP A 497 -7.85 -2.48 -1.87
CA ASP A 497 -8.42 -3.22 -3.01
C ASP A 497 -7.35 -3.96 -3.84
N ALA A 498 -6.08 -3.55 -3.72
CA ALA A 498 -5.03 -4.03 -4.62
C ALA A 498 -4.61 -5.51 -4.41
N PRO A 499 -4.40 -6.00 -3.18
CA PRO A 499 -4.27 -7.44 -2.92
C PRO A 499 -5.45 -8.28 -3.42
N SER A 500 -6.67 -7.74 -3.37
CA SER A 500 -7.89 -8.44 -3.84
C SER A 500 -7.91 -8.54 -5.36
N ALA A 501 -7.66 -7.44 -6.08
CA ALA A 501 -7.58 -7.44 -7.54
C ALA A 501 -6.42 -8.30 -8.07
N LEU A 502 -5.25 -8.26 -7.43
CA LEU A 502 -4.12 -9.14 -7.73
C LEU A 502 -4.49 -10.62 -7.56
N LYS A 503 -5.23 -10.95 -6.48
CA LYS A 503 -5.71 -12.32 -6.24
C LYS A 503 -6.69 -12.80 -7.31
N GLU A 504 -7.67 -11.99 -7.71
CA GLU A 504 -8.61 -12.37 -8.78
C GLU A 504 -7.93 -12.50 -10.15
N ARG A 505 -6.91 -11.68 -10.45
CA ARG A 505 -6.11 -11.83 -11.67
C ARG A 505 -5.27 -13.12 -11.68
N LEU A 506 -4.61 -13.45 -10.58
CA LEU A 506 -3.85 -14.72 -10.46
C LEU A 506 -4.75 -15.95 -10.57
N LYS A 507 -5.96 -15.91 -10.04
CA LYS A 507 -6.98 -16.96 -10.23
C LYS A 507 -7.42 -17.08 -11.69
N GLY A 508 -7.67 -15.95 -12.35
CA GLY A 508 -8.14 -15.90 -13.74
C GLY A 508 -7.15 -16.44 -14.78
N GLY A 509 -5.87 -16.59 -14.42
CA GLY A 509 -4.84 -17.21 -15.26
C GLY A 509 -4.57 -18.70 -14.99
N LEU A 510 -5.37 -19.37 -14.15
CA LEU A 510 -5.20 -20.79 -13.81
C LEU A 510 -6.25 -21.64 -14.54
N ALA A 511 -5.79 -22.58 -15.38
CA ALA A 511 -6.61 -23.28 -16.37
C ALA A 511 -7.78 -24.08 -15.79
N THR A 512 -7.62 -24.68 -14.60
CA THR A 512 -8.67 -25.47 -13.93
C THR A 512 -9.37 -24.71 -12.80
N TRP A 513 -9.18 -23.40 -12.68
CA TRP A 513 -9.76 -22.61 -11.59
C TRP A 513 -11.25 -22.28 -11.79
N ASN A 514 -11.69 -22.24 -13.05
CA ASN A 514 -13.09 -22.35 -13.43
C ASN A 514 -13.19 -23.29 -14.63
N GLU A 515 -13.95 -24.38 -14.52
CA GLU A 515 -14.60 -24.91 -15.72
C GLU A 515 -15.42 -23.74 -16.30
N TYR A 516 -15.24 -23.45 -17.60
CA TYR A 516 -15.56 -22.17 -18.25
C TYR A 516 -14.70 -20.95 -17.85
N LYS A 517 -13.53 -20.81 -18.49
CA LYS A 517 -13.30 -19.71 -19.45
C LYS A 517 -11.98 -19.83 -20.21
N ASP A 518 -12.05 -19.64 -21.51
CA ASP A 518 -10.90 -19.44 -22.39
C ASP A 518 -10.12 -18.13 -22.08
N ASP A 519 -8.99 -18.02 -22.79
CA ASP A 519 -8.02 -16.92 -22.91
C ASP A 519 -6.79 -16.97 -21.99
N ALA A 520 -5.68 -17.46 -22.56
CA ALA A 520 -4.35 -17.38 -21.97
C ALA A 520 -3.73 -15.96 -21.97
N GLU A 521 -4.39 -14.96 -22.58
CA GLU A 521 -3.85 -13.59 -22.72
C GLU A 521 -3.77 -12.79 -21.39
N LYS A 522 -4.49 -13.22 -20.34
CA LYS A 522 -4.70 -12.43 -19.11
C LYS A 522 -3.48 -12.40 -18.16
N LEU A 523 -2.48 -13.26 -18.35
CA LEU A 523 -1.26 -13.26 -17.53
C LEU A 523 -0.34 -12.05 -17.81
N HIS A 524 -0.31 -11.53 -19.04
CA HIS A 524 0.45 -10.32 -19.37
C HIS A 524 -0.11 -9.07 -18.66
N GLU A 525 -1.40 -9.03 -18.30
CA GLU A 525 -1.95 -7.91 -17.54
C GLU A 525 -1.46 -7.84 -16.08
N LEU A 526 -0.93 -8.93 -15.52
CA LEU A 526 -0.31 -8.91 -14.19
C LEU A 526 0.94 -8.04 -14.17
N GLU A 527 1.71 -8.02 -15.27
CA GLU A 527 2.91 -7.18 -15.39
C GLU A 527 2.56 -5.70 -15.16
N GLY A 528 1.63 -5.15 -15.95
CA GLY A 528 1.21 -3.75 -15.80
C GLY A 528 0.57 -3.42 -14.45
N TYR A 529 -0.15 -4.36 -13.85
CA TYR A 529 -0.80 -4.17 -12.55
C TYR A 529 0.19 -4.16 -11.38
N VAL A 530 1.10 -5.14 -11.35
CA VAL A 530 2.12 -5.25 -10.30
C VAL A 530 3.15 -4.13 -10.46
N GLN A 531 3.58 -3.80 -11.69
CA GLN A 531 4.35 -2.56 -11.94
C GLN A 531 3.61 -1.32 -11.44
N GLY A 532 2.29 -1.21 -11.64
CA GLY A 532 1.46 -0.12 -11.12
C GLY A 532 1.50 0.01 -9.60
N MET A 533 1.35 -1.10 -8.86
CA MET A 533 1.48 -1.13 -7.40
C MET A 533 2.86 -0.65 -6.92
N TRP A 534 3.93 -1.05 -7.61
CA TRP A 534 5.30 -0.70 -7.20
C TRP A 534 5.75 0.70 -7.63
N ARG A 535 5.36 1.18 -8.82
CA ARG A 535 5.55 2.59 -9.23
C ARG A 535 4.82 3.54 -8.28
N THR A 536 3.60 3.19 -7.86
CA THR A 536 2.87 3.92 -6.82
C THR A 536 3.72 4.01 -5.55
N LYS A 537 4.28 2.89 -5.07
CA LYS A 537 5.17 2.86 -3.89
C LYS A 537 6.40 3.78 -4.03
N GLU A 538 7.05 3.81 -5.19
CA GLU A 538 8.17 4.73 -5.43
C GLU A 538 7.75 6.19 -5.42
N GLU A 539 6.61 6.52 -6.03
CA GLU A 539 6.04 7.87 -6.05
C GLU A 539 5.63 8.34 -4.64
N TRP A 540 5.09 7.46 -3.79
CA TRP A 540 4.82 7.75 -2.37
C TRP A 540 6.10 8.04 -1.57
N LEU A 541 7.16 7.25 -1.75
CA LEU A 541 8.46 7.50 -1.13
C LEU A 541 9.05 8.83 -1.62
N ARG A 542 8.96 9.09 -2.93
CA ARG A 542 9.46 10.31 -3.57
C ARG A 542 8.74 11.56 -3.08
N ALA A 543 7.42 11.52 -2.93
CA ALA A 543 6.63 12.64 -2.42
C ALA A 543 7.02 13.00 -0.97
N ASN A 544 7.29 12.00 -0.13
CA ASN A 544 7.81 12.22 1.22
C ASN A 544 9.24 12.80 1.20
N LEU A 545 10.14 12.27 0.37
CA LEU A 545 11.50 12.82 0.22
C LEU A 545 11.50 14.29 -0.21
N ASP A 546 10.66 14.66 -1.19
CA ASP A 546 10.48 16.06 -1.59
C ASP A 546 9.94 16.93 -0.44
N ALA A 547 8.99 16.43 0.34
CA ALA A 547 8.46 17.14 1.51
C ALA A 547 9.53 17.36 2.61
N PHE A 548 10.50 16.45 2.76
CA PHE A 548 11.64 16.62 3.67
C PHE A 548 12.73 17.55 3.10
N TRP A 549 13.09 17.39 1.82
CA TRP A 549 14.16 18.15 1.15
C TRP A 549 13.77 19.59 0.75
N ALA A 550 12.56 20.03 1.11
CA ALA A 550 12.18 21.45 1.10
C ALA A 550 13.05 22.33 2.04
N ARG A 551 13.79 21.71 2.98
CA ARG A 551 14.71 22.33 3.93
C ARG A 551 16.13 21.76 3.76
N ALA A 552 17.15 22.52 4.18
CA ALA A 552 18.54 22.07 4.17
C ALA A 552 18.73 20.85 5.08
N SER A 553 19.47 19.84 4.62
CA SER A 553 19.66 18.56 5.31
C SER A 553 20.36 18.72 6.66
N SER A 554 21.28 19.68 6.78
CA SER A 554 21.88 20.09 8.05
C SER A 554 20.81 20.53 9.05
N THR A 555 19.95 21.49 8.69
CA THR A 555 18.87 21.98 9.55
C THR A 555 17.92 20.88 10.04
N VAL A 556 17.65 19.85 9.23
CA VAL A 556 16.83 18.70 9.67
C VAL A 556 17.61 17.82 10.66
N LYS A 557 18.86 17.49 10.34
CA LYS A 557 19.75 16.67 11.18
C LYS A 557 20.06 17.34 12.53
N ASP A 558 20.35 18.63 12.53
CA ASP A 558 20.75 19.40 13.71
C ASP A 558 19.56 19.60 14.67
N ASN A 559 18.37 19.88 14.14
CA ASN A 559 17.15 19.94 14.95
C ASN A 559 16.80 18.58 15.57
N PHE A 560 16.93 17.48 14.82
CA PHE A 560 16.73 16.14 15.36
C PHE A 560 17.77 15.79 16.43
N ALA A 561 19.05 16.03 16.18
CA ALA A 561 20.14 15.77 17.12
C ALA A 561 20.05 16.64 18.38
N ARG A 562 19.54 17.87 18.28
CA ARG A 562 19.20 18.71 19.43
C ARG A 562 18.03 18.12 20.21
N HIS A 563 16.88 17.87 19.57
CA HIS A 563 15.70 17.33 20.24
C HIS A 563 15.96 15.95 20.87
N ALA A 564 16.82 15.11 20.29
CA ALA A 564 17.21 13.83 20.88
C ALA A 564 18.02 14.00 22.18
N ARG A 565 18.89 15.02 22.26
CA ARG A 565 19.62 15.37 23.49
C ARG A 565 18.68 15.96 24.54
N ASP A 566 17.80 16.88 24.14
CA ASP A 566 16.82 17.52 25.02
C ASP A 566 15.85 16.48 25.60
N TYR A 567 15.40 15.51 24.78
CA TYR A 567 14.62 14.34 25.19
C TYR A 567 15.37 13.48 26.22
N ALA A 568 16.61 13.07 25.91
CA ALA A 568 17.41 12.23 26.80
C ALA A 568 17.70 12.91 28.16
N HIS A 569 17.94 14.23 28.14
CA HIS A 569 18.11 15.03 29.35
C HIS A 569 16.82 15.07 30.19
N THR A 570 15.68 15.32 29.56
CA THR A 570 14.38 15.47 30.23
C THR A 570 13.87 14.15 30.83
N ILE A 571 13.96 13.04 30.09
CA ILE A 571 13.64 11.70 30.60
C ILE A 571 14.49 11.37 31.85
N LYS A 572 15.80 11.66 31.80
CA LYS A 572 16.72 11.38 32.90
C LYS A 572 16.45 12.26 34.14
N ALA A 573 16.04 13.51 33.94
CA ALA A 573 15.78 14.44 35.03
C ALA A 573 14.42 14.22 35.73
N PHE A 574 13.38 13.83 34.98
CA PHE A 574 12.00 13.80 35.48
C PHE A 574 11.33 12.43 35.47
N GLY A 575 11.96 11.39 34.92
CA GLY A 575 11.41 10.02 34.93
C GLY A 575 10.14 9.82 34.09
N LEU A 576 9.82 10.78 33.21
CA LEU A 576 8.63 10.78 32.35
C LEU A 576 8.65 9.62 31.35
N ARG A 577 7.47 9.18 30.89
CA ARG A 577 7.39 8.21 29.79
C ARG A 577 7.44 8.96 28.46
N GLY A 578 8.09 8.36 27.45
CA GLY A 578 8.21 8.99 26.13
C GLY A 578 6.86 9.29 25.45
N GLU A 579 5.82 8.56 25.82
CA GLU A 579 4.45 8.73 25.36
C GLU A 579 3.77 10.01 25.88
N ASP A 580 4.25 10.59 26.99
CA ASP A 580 3.59 11.72 27.67
C ASP A 580 3.84 13.07 26.98
N PHE A 581 4.86 13.16 26.11
CA PHE A 581 5.28 14.43 25.48
C PHE A 581 5.85 14.33 24.06
N LEU A 582 6.14 13.13 23.52
CA LEU A 582 6.42 13.00 22.09
C LEU A 582 5.11 12.98 21.30
N PRO A 583 5.02 13.68 20.15
CA PRO A 583 3.86 13.56 19.28
C PRO A 583 3.75 12.13 18.73
N GLN A 584 2.59 11.50 18.93
CA GLN A 584 2.32 10.18 18.35
C GLN A 584 2.34 10.29 16.81
N MET A 585 3.28 9.56 16.20
CA MET A 585 3.48 9.58 14.75
C MET A 585 2.51 8.62 14.06
N GLY A 586 1.80 9.12 13.05
CA GLY A 586 0.77 8.37 12.31
C GLY A 586 -0.64 8.88 12.60
N TRP A 587 -1.64 8.23 12.00
CA TRP A 587 -3.05 8.46 12.29
C TRP A 587 -3.74 7.10 12.37
N PRO A 588 -4.68 6.87 13.31
CA PRO A 588 -5.37 5.59 13.43
C PRO A 588 -6.35 5.32 12.28
N VAL A 589 -6.63 6.33 11.43
CA VAL A 589 -7.51 6.22 10.26
C VAL A 589 -6.70 6.51 8.99
N LEU A 590 -6.84 5.70 7.96
CA LEU A 590 -6.16 5.92 6.68
C LEU A 590 -6.97 6.88 5.80
N VAL A 591 -6.67 8.19 5.90
CA VAL A 591 -7.31 9.26 5.12
C VAL A 591 -6.25 10.17 4.51
N ASP A 592 -6.43 10.59 3.26
CA ASP A 592 -5.53 11.54 2.60
C ASP A 592 -5.72 12.98 3.12
N ARG A 593 -5.11 13.26 4.29
CA ARG A 593 -5.13 14.59 4.93
C ARG A 593 -4.15 15.59 4.30
N VAL A 594 -3.26 15.14 3.41
CA VAL A 594 -2.13 15.94 2.92
C VAL A 594 -2.11 16.13 1.40
N GLY A 595 -3.03 15.49 0.66
CA GLY A 595 -3.07 15.50 -0.79
C GLY A 595 -2.06 14.53 -1.41
N MET A 596 -1.69 13.47 -0.71
CA MET A 596 -0.77 12.44 -1.16
C MET A 596 -1.18 11.83 -2.50
N ALA A 597 -2.46 11.54 -2.72
CA ALA A 597 -2.94 11.01 -3.99
C ALA A 597 -2.66 11.98 -5.15
N LEU A 598 -2.86 13.28 -4.94
CA LEU A 598 -2.52 14.31 -5.91
C LEU A 598 -1.00 14.51 -6.06
N ALA A 599 -0.22 14.31 -4.99
CA ALA A 599 1.25 14.40 -5.04
C ALA A 599 1.83 13.27 -5.90
N VAL A 600 1.34 12.05 -5.73
CA VAL A 600 1.63 10.85 -6.54
C VAL A 600 1.25 11.11 -8.00
N GLN A 601 0.01 11.54 -8.28
CA GLN A 601 -0.42 11.92 -9.63
C GLN A 601 0.48 13.03 -10.24
N THR A 602 0.90 14.00 -9.43
CA THR A 602 1.77 15.11 -9.86
C THR A 602 3.18 14.63 -10.20
N LEU A 603 3.73 13.68 -9.45
CA LEU A 603 4.99 13.01 -9.78
C LEU A 603 4.87 12.18 -11.06
N HIS A 604 3.81 11.37 -11.18
CA HIS A 604 3.56 10.55 -12.36
C HIS A 604 3.44 11.40 -13.65
N VAL A 605 2.67 12.49 -13.59
CA VAL A 605 2.53 13.42 -14.73
C VAL A 605 3.85 14.14 -15.05
N SER A 606 4.76 14.30 -14.08
CA SER A 606 6.08 14.91 -14.34
C SER A 606 7.00 14.06 -15.22
N LEU A 607 6.79 12.74 -15.28
CA LEU A 607 7.59 11.81 -16.09
C LEU A 607 7.26 11.84 -17.60
N ARG A 608 6.20 12.54 -18.01
CA ARG A 608 5.82 12.67 -19.42
C ARG A 608 6.87 13.47 -20.20
N PRO A 609 7.01 13.26 -21.53
CA PRO A 609 7.94 14.04 -22.37
C PRO A 609 7.72 15.55 -22.26
N GLY A 610 8.79 16.31 -22.08
CA GLY A 610 8.77 17.78 -22.11
C GLY A 610 8.91 18.35 -23.52
N LYS A 611 8.48 19.60 -23.74
CA LYS A 611 8.70 20.29 -25.03
C LYS A 611 10.15 20.76 -25.22
N HIS A 612 10.82 21.14 -24.12
CA HIS A 612 12.15 21.78 -24.12
C HIS A 612 13.11 21.12 -23.11
N ALA A 613 12.78 19.90 -22.68
CA ALA A 613 13.55 19.06 -21.76
C ALA A 613 13.02 17.63 -21.90
N GLU A 614 13.81 16.64 -21.48
CA GLU A 614 13.43 15.22 -21.49
C GLU A 614 12.04 14.97 -20.87
N THR A 615 11.74 15.62 -19.73
CA THR A 615 10.46 15.47 -19.02
C THR A 615 9.75 16.81 -18.74
N ILE A 616 8.47 16.75 -18.36
CA ILE A 616 7.64 17.94 -18.07
C ILE A 616 8.19 18.69 -16.85
N GLN A 617 8.72 19.89 -17.08
CA GLN A 617 9.25 20.78 -16.04
C GLN A 617 8.19 21.24 -15.01
N TYR A 618 8.67 21.64 -13.83
CA TYR A 618 7.86 22.11 -12.70
C TYR A 618 6.82 23.17 -13.08
N GLY A 619 7.18 24.11 -13.95
CA GLY A 619 6.29 25.20 -14.39
C GLY A 619 5.04 24.78 -15.17
N THR A 620 5.07 23.58 -15.74
CA THR A 620 3.93 22.96 -16.44
C THR A 620 3.17 22.01 -15.51
N VAL A 621 3.87 21.12 -14.80
CA VAL A 621 3.21 20.11 -13.94
C VAL A 621 2.50 20.73 -12.72
N ARG A 622 2.95 21.90 -12.21
CA ARG A 622 2.24 22.65 -11.15
C ARG A 622 0.81 23.05 -11.51
N ARG A 623 0.43 23.00 -12.79
CA ARG A 623 -0.94 23.27 -13.26
C ARG A 623 -1.93 22.21 -12.81
N THR A 624 -1.50 20.95 -12.62
CA THR A 624 -2.32 19.86 -12.07
C THR A 624 -2.85 20.25 -10.69
N HIS A 625 -1.95 20.70 -9.81
CA HIS A 625 -2.30 21.28 -8.51
C HIS A 625 -3.23 22.49 -8.64
N THR A 626 -2.90 23.48 -9.50
CA THR A 626 -3.74 24.69 -9.64
C THR A 626 -5.15 24.37 -10.12
N TRP A 627 -5.32 23.40 -11.02
CA TRP A 627 -6.63 22.94 -11.46
C TRP A 627 -7.39 22.28 -10.31
N TYR A 628 -6.76 21.34 -9.59
CA TYR A 628 -7.39 20.65 -8.46
C TYR A 628 -7.83 21.63 -7.37
N THR A 629 -6.97 22.56 -6.95
CA THR A 629 -7.33 23.55 -5.92
C THR A 629 -8.50 24.41 -6.38
N ASN A 630 -8.51 24.87 -7.64
CA ASN A 630 -9.64 25.66 -8.17
C ASN A 630 -10.95 24.85 -8.18
N ALA A 631 -10.91 23.60 -8.65
CA ALA A 631 -12.06 22.71 -8.69
C ALA A 631 -12.60 22.39 -7.29
N TYR A 632 -11.71 22.09 -6.34
CA TYR A 632 -12.04 21.87 -4.93
C TYR A 632 -12.71 23.12 -4.33
N THR A 633 -12.11 24.30 -4.52
CA THR A 633 -12.70 25.55 -4.00
C THR A 633 -14.04 25.90 -4.65
N ALA A 634 -14.27 25.53 -5.91
CA ALA A 634 -15.53 25.80 -6.62
C ALA A 634 -16.63 24.76 -6.34
N GLY A 635 -16.32 23.69 -5.61
CA GLY A 635 -17.26 22.62 -5.27
C GLY A 635 -18.02 22.86 -3.96
N LYS A 636 -18.45 21.76 -3.33
CA LYS A 636 -19.28 21.73 -2.10
C LYS A 636 -18.65 22.50 -0.92
N GLU A 637 -17.34 22.63 -0.89
CA GLU A 637 -16.54 23.27 0.17
C GLU A 637 -16.22 24.76 -0.11
N TYR A 638 -16.98 25.43 -0.98
CA TYR A 638 -16.79 26.86 -1.29
C TYR A 638 -17.01 27.74 -0.05
N ASN A 639 -15.93 28.37 0.42
CA ASN A 639 -15.94 29.26 1.59
C ASN A 639 -15.61 30.70 1.17
N THR A 640 -16.44 31.65 1.61
CA THR A 640 -16.30 33.09 1.31
C THR A 640 -15.50 33.86 2.36
N ALA A 641 -15.13 33.24 3.49
CA ALA A 641 -14.37 33.86 4.55
C ALA A 641 -12.98 34.31 4.05
N ALA A 642 -12.74 35.61 4.06
CA ALA A 642 -11.48 36.22 3.64
C ALA A 642 -10.65 36.63 4.87
N MET A 643 -9.38 36.22 4.90
CA MET A 643 -8.39 36.78 5.81
C MET A 643 -7.72 38.00 5.18
N PHE A 644 -7.51 39.03 5.99
CA PHE A 644 -6.64 40.16 5.65
C PHE A 644 -5.19 39.75 5.88
N ALA A 645 -4.45 39.52 4.79
CA ALA A 645 -3.00 39.45 4.84
C ALA A 645 -2.40 40.86 4.96
N LYS A 646 -1.19 40.96 5.55
CA LYS A 646 -0.50 42.21 5.85
C LYS A 646 -0.23 43.11 4.63
N ASP A 647 -0.30 42.56 3.41
CA ASP A 647 -0.02 43.22 2.13
C ASP A 647 -1.29 43.46 1.28
N GLU A 648 -2.41 43.83 1.91
CA GLU A 648 -3.70 44.22 1.27
C GLU A 648 -4.39 43.18 0.35
N ARG A 649 -3.80 42.00 0.15
CA ARG A 649 -4.37 40.93 -0.69
C ARG A 649 -5.40 40.11 0.09
N LYS A 650 -6.67 40.23 -0.31
CA LYS A 650 -7.74 39.33 0.12
C LYS A 650 -7.37 37.88 -0.21
N THR A 651 -7.26 37.06 0.84
CA THR A 651 -6.93 35.63 0.72
C THR A 651 -8.06 34.82 1.35
N TYR A 652 -8.63 33.88 0.59
CA TYR A 652 -9.79 33.09 1.04
C TYR A 652 -9.34 31.87 1.84
N ILE A 653 -10.08 31.53 2.89
CA ILE A 653 -9.86 30.32 3.68
C ILE A 653 -10.31 29.11 2.85
N THR A 654 -9.45 28.08 2.76
CA THR A 654 -9.75 26.84 2.03
C THR A 654 -9.33 25.61 2.82
N THR A 655 -10.19 24.60 2.85
CA THR A 655 -9.95 23.28 3.45
C THR A 655 -9.18 22.33 2.52
N ALA A 656 -8.85 22.76 1.29
CA ALA A 656 -8.19 21.91 0.30
C ALA A 656 -6.84 21.37 0.82
N PRO A 657 -6.59 20.05 0.79
CA PRO A 657 -5.36 19.46 1.33
C PRO A 657 -4.10 19.95 0.61
N THR A 658 -4.24 20.38 -0.65
CA THR A 658 -3.19 21.04 -1.47
C THR A 658 -2.64 22.35 -0.91
N SER A 659 -3.43 23.00 -0.04
CA SER A 659 -3.10 24.25 0.64
C SER A 659 -2.40 24.01 1.97
N GLY A 660 -2.32 22.75 2.43
CA GLY A 660 -1.65 22.36 3.66
C GLY A 660 -0.12 22.46 3.60
N GLU A 661 0.48 22.62 4.78
CA GLU A 661 1.93 22.78 4.97
C GLU A 661 2.76 21.63 4.35
N TRP A 662 2.29 20.38 4.46
CA TRP A 662 2.98 19.23 3.86
C TRP A 662 3.02 19.34 2.32
N PHE A 663 1.88 19.62 1.68
CA PHE A 663 1.82 19.74 0.21
C PHE A 663 2.61 20.96 -0.28
N SER A 664 2.68 22.03 0.52
CA SER A 664 3.55 23.20 0.28
C SER A 664 5.04 22.81 0.26
N ARG A 665 5.48 21.98 1.23
CA ARG A 665 6.84 21.44 1.27
C ARG A 665 7.12 20.50 0.10
N PHE A 666 6.23 19.56 -0.19
CA PHE A 666 6.32 18.69 -1.37
C PHE A 666 6.56 19.50 -2.65
N LYS A 667 5.71 20.51 -2.93
CA LYS A 667 5.89 21.43 -4.07
C LYS A 667 7.26 22.11 -4.09
N ARG A 668 7.78 22.52 -2.93
CA ARG A 668 9.09 23.18 -2.81
C ARG A 668 10.25 22.23 -3.07
N GLY A 669 10.26 21.04 -2.48
CA GLY A 669 11.31 20.03 -2.74
C GLY A 669 11.30 19.54 -4.18
N MET A 670 10.11 19.26 -4.73
CA MET A 670 9.94 18.91 -6.15
C MET A 670 10.50 20.00 -7.07
N LYS A 671 10.22 21.29 -6.79
CA LYS A 671 10.80 22.41 -7.56
C LYS A 671 12.33 22.45 -7.47
N LEU A 672 12.89 22.30 -6.26
CA LEU A 672 14.34 22.32 -6.03
C LEU A 672 15.04 21.15 -6.74
N ARG A 673 14.42 19.97 -6.76
CA ARG A 673 14.94 18.77 -7.45
C ARG A 673 14.92 18.89 -8.97
N MET A 674 13.81 19.38 -9.54
CA MET A 674 13.60 19.38 -10.99
C MET A 674 14.28 20.53 -11.73
N GLY A 675 14.50 21.66 -11.06
CA GLY A 675 14.89 22.90 -11.73
C GLY A 675 13.78 23.48 -12.62
N GLU A 676 14.08 24.60 -13.29
CA GLU A 676 13.18 25.28 -14.23
C GLU A 676 14.06 25.96 -15.31
N ILE A 677 14.15 25.38 -16.52
CA ILE A 677 14.96 25.94 -17.62
C ILE A 677 14.13 27.01 -18.35
N GLN A 678 14.54 28.26 -18.26
CA GLN A 678 13.79 29.39 -18.81
C GLN A 678 14.26 29.77 -20.22
N VAL A 679 13.75 29.07 -21.24
CA VAL A 679 13.92 29.49 -22.65
C VAL A 679 13.05 30.74 -22.92
N GLN A 680 13.59 31.77 -23.56
CA GLN A 680 12.88 33.02 -23.84
C GLN A 680 12.85 33.35 -25.34
N ASN A 681 11.70 33.77 -25.86
CA ASN A 681 11.55 34.16 -27.26
C ASN A 681 12.47 35.32 -27.71
N ASN A 682 13.14 35.18 -28.85
CA ASN A 682 13.98 36.23 -29.42
C ASN A 682 13.14 37.47 -29.84
N PRO A 683 13.62 38.70 -29.59
CA PRO A 683 12.92 39.92 -30.02
C PRO A 683 13.08 40.14 -31.53
N PHE A 684 12.07 40.67 -32.20
CA PHE A 684 12.28 41.23 -33.55
C PHE A 684 13.00 42.58 -33.42
N THR A 685 14.23 42.68 -33.94
CA THR A 685 14.92 43.96 -34.16
C THR A 685 14.47 44.57 -35.48
N SER A 686 14.73 45.86 -35.68
CA SER A 686 14.42 46.52 -36.95
C SER A 686 15.12 45.87 -38.14
N GLU A 687 16.37 45.45 -37.95
CA GLU A 687 17.19 44.77 -38.96
C GLU A 687 16.56 43.44 -39.39
N VAL A 688 16.11 42.61 -38.43
CA VAL A 688 15.41 41.35 -38.71
C VAL A 688 14.12 41.58 -39.49
N ILE A 689 13.34 42.62 -39.17
CA ILE A 689 12.12 42.95 -39.91
C ILE A 689 12.43 43.48 -41.32
N LEU A 690 13.52 44.23 -41.51
CA LEU A 690 13.96 44.71 -42.83
C LEU A 690 14.55 43.60 -43.70
N ALA A 691 15.20 42.60 -43.12
CA ALA A 691 15.65 41.41 -43.84
C ALA A 691 14.44 40.57 -44.28
N LEU A 692 13.48 40.35 -43.37
CA LEU A 692 12.22 39.66 -43.65
C LEU A 692 11.38 40.40 -44.71
N ASP A 693 11.39 41.74 -44.72
CA ASP A 693 10.73 42.56 -45.75
C ASP A 693 11.20 42.20 -47.16
N LYS A 694 12.52 42.06 -47.36
CA LYS A 694 13.11 41.73 -48.68
C LYS A 694 12.71 40.34 -49.16
N VAL A 695 12.79 39.33 -48.29
CA VAL A 695 12.36 37.95 -48.63
C VAL A 695 10.86 37.91 -48.93
N CYS A 696 10.05 38.65 -48.17
CA CYS A 696 8.61 38.77 -48.42
C CYS A 696 8.30 39.54 -49.72
N GLU A 697 9.11 40.53 -50.14
CA GLU A 697 8.98 41.21 -51.43
C GLU A 697 9.23 40.25 -52.59
N GLU A 698 10.30 39.45 -52.54
CA GLU A 698 10.63 38.46 -53.57
C GLU A 698 9.52 37.41 -53.69
N ALA A 699 9.04 36.88 -52.54
CA ALA A 699 7.91 35.96 -52.50
C ALA A 699 6.60 36.60 -52.99
N TRP A 700 6.37 37.90 -52.75
CA TRP A 700 5.19 38.62 -53.24
C TRP A 700 5.26 38.90 -54.75
N ALA A 701 6.44 39.23 -55.28
CA ALA A 701 6.65 39.44 -56.71
C ALA A 701 6.44 38.14 -57.51
N ALA A 702 6.78 36.99 -56.93
CA ALA A 702 6.51 35.66 -57.50
C ALA A 702 5.05 35.19 -57.36
N ALA A 703 4.23 35.81 -56.50
CA ALA A 703 2.90 35.31 -56.16
C ALA A 703 1.77 35.93 -57.02
N THR A 704 1.29 35.18 -58.01
CA THR A 704 0.07 35.54 -58.75
C THR A 704 -1.20 35.34 -57.90
N THR A 705 -2.20 36.21 -58.07
CA THR A 705 -3.56 36.16 -57.45
C THR A 705 -3.70 36.51 -55.95
N ALA A 706 -4.86 37.06 -55.55
CA ALA A 706 -4.96 37.96 -54.39
C ALA A 706 -6.31 38.01 -53.59
N LEU A 707 -6.29 37.87 -52.23
CA LEU A 707 -7.48 37.58 -51.34
C LEU A 707 -7.80 38.50 -50.09
N ALA A 708 -9.04 38.45 -49.48
CA ALA A 708 -9.80 39.42 -48.59
C ALA A 708 -10.05 39.22 -47.04
N LYS A 709 -10.51 40.18 -46.16
CA LYS A 709 -11.38 41.42 -46.23
C LYS A 709 -10.83 42.68 -45.46
N ALA A 710 -11.39 43.91 -45.59
CA ALA A 710 -11.05 45.07 -44.70
C ALA A 710 -12.11 46.22 -44.55
N ASN A 711 -12.82 46.33 -43.40
CA ASN A 711 -13.82 47.40 -43.17
C ASN A 711 -13.52 48.44 -42.08
N GLY A 712 -12.94 48.07 -40.93
CA GLY A 712 -12.61 49.05 -39.88
C GLY A 712 -11.53 50.06 -40.29
N LEU A 713 -10.79 49.74 -41.35
CA LEU A 713 -9.64 50.50 -41.84
C LEU A 713 -10.05 51.61 -42.82
N LEU A 714 -11.02 51.32 -43.70
CA LEU A 714 -11.54 52.28 -44.68
C LEU A 714 -12.17 53.51 -44.01
N HIS A 715 -12.89 53.31 -42.91
CA HIS A 715 -13.58 54.39 -42.18
C HIS A 715 -12.62 55.49 -41.69
N PHE A 716 -11.43 55.13 -41.20
CA PHE A 716 -10.42 56.08 -40.70
C PHE A 716 -9.31 56.41 -41.72
N TRP A 717 -9.31 55.78 -42.91
CA TRP A 717 -8.23 55.87 -43.90
C TRP A 717 -8.02 57.31 -44.39
N ASN A 718 -9.11 57.96 -44.82
CA ASN A 718 -9.07 59.30 -45.41
C ASN A 718 -8.91 60.42 -44.37
N GLU A 719 -9.22 60.16 -43.09
CA GLU A 719 -9.02 61.10 -41.97
C GLU A 719 -7.55 61.06 -41.50
N SER A 720 -6.98 59.85 -41.33
CA SER A 720 -5.61 59.66 -40.82
C SER A 720 -4.48 60.02 -41.81
N LEU A 721 -4.74 59.95 -43.12
CA LEU A 721 -3.82 60.44 -44.16
C LEU A 721 -3.75 61.97 -44.27
N LYS A 722 -4.75 62.70 -43.77
CA LYS A 722 -4.76 64.18 -43.75
C LYS A 722 -4.06 64.79 -42.53
N HIS A 723 -3.71 63.97 -41.55
CA HIS A 723 -2.98 64.38 -40.35
C HIS A 723 -1.49 64.64 -40.65
N ASN A 724 -0.86 65.56 -39.92
CA ASN A 724 0.58 65.82 -40.02
C ASN A 724 1.29 65.47 -38.69
N PRO A 725 2.20 64.48 -38.65
CA PRO A 725 2.58 63.57 -39.74
C PRO A 725 1.47 62.54 -40.03
N PRO A 726 1.41 62.00 -41.27
CA PRO A 726 0.39 61.03 -41.66
C PRO A 726 0.63 59.66 -41.03
N TYR A 727 -0.46 59.00 -40.66
CA TYR A 727 -0.45 57.69 -40.01
C TYR A 727 -1.56 56.79 -40.54
N ILE A 728 -1.49 55.51 -40.20
CA ILE A 728 -2.50 54.48 -40.51
C ILE A 728 -3.18 54.12 -39.19
N MET A 729 -4.52 54.15 -39.15
CA MET A 729 -5.26 53.71 -37.97
C MET A 729 -5.62 52.22 -38.06
N LEU A 730 -4.95 51.38 -37.25
CA LEU A 730 -5.31 49.97 -37.12
C LEU A 730 -6.49 49.82 -36.13
N ALA A 731 -7.68 49.60 -36.67
CA ALA A 731 -8.91 49.44 -35.89
C ALA A 731 -9.21 47.95 -35.60
N LEU A 732 -9.12 47.54 -34.33
CA LEU A 732 -9.40 46.18 -33.86
C LEU A 732 -10.78 46.11 -33.20
N HIS A 733 -11.68 45.27 -33.70
CA HIS A 733 -13.04 45.10 -33.15
C HIS A 733 -13.21 43.72 -32.51
N GLY A 734 -13.78 43.66 -31.30
CA GLY A 734 -14.12 42.38 -30.66
C GLY A 734 -14.41 42.46 -29.16
N LYS A 735 -14.61 41.28 -28.54
CA LYS A 735 -14.61 41.11 -27.08
C LYS A 735 -13.17 41.03 -26.60
N PHE A 736 -12.72 42.00 -25.81
CA PHE A 736 -11.38 42.03 -25.23
C PHE A 736 -11.38 41.41 -23.84
N LYS A 737 -10.29 40.73 -23.48
CA LYS A 737 -10.18 39.96 -22.23
C LYS A 737 -10.20 40.90 -21.02
N GLY A 738 -11.25 40.84 -20.22
CA GLY A 738 -11.46 41.71 -19.06
C GLY A 738 -12.33 42.94 -19.34
N GLU A 739 -12.87 43.10 -20.55
CA GLU A 739 -13.82 44.16 -20.89
C GLU A 739 -15.19 43.57 -21.23
N THR A 740 -16.26 44.27 -20.83
CA THR A 740 -17.65 43.89 -21.13
C THR A 740 -18.12 44.51 -22.45
N GLY A 741 -18.82 43.72 -23.26
CA GLY A 741 -19.33 44.13 -24.59
C GLY A 741 -18.36 43.91 -25.74
N LEU A 742 -18.74 44.41 -26.92
CA LEU A 742 -17.87 44.55 -28.10
C LEU A 742 -17.32 45.98 -28.12
N ARG A 743 -16.03 46.14 -28.38
CA ARG A 743 -15.38 47.46 -28.43
C ARG A 743 -14.42 47.57 -29.62
N TRP A 744 -14.11 48.81 -29.96
CA TRP A 744 -13.06 49.18 -30.90
C TRP A 744 -11.81 49.59 -30.14
N HIS A 745 -10.65 49.05 -30.54
CA HIS A 745 -9.34 49.48 -30.08
C HIS A 745 -8.55 49.98 -31.28
N CYS A 746 -8.28 51.28 -31.32
CA CYS A 746 -7.65 51.95 -32.46
C CYS A 746 -6.18 52.28 -32.14
N VAL A 747 -5.26 51.75 -32.96
CA VAL A 747 -3.81 51.92 -32.78
C VAL A 747 -3.25 52.71 -33.95
N PRO A 748 -2.75 53.94 -33.75
CA PRO A 748 -2.14 54.73 -34.82
C PRO A 748 -0.70 54.25 -35.08
N ILE A 749 -0.38 53.98 -36.34
CA ILE A 749 0.94 53.50 -36.79
C ILE A 749 1.48 54.49 -37.84
N PRO A 750 2.66 55.10 -37.66
CA PRO A 750 3.15 56.14 -38.57
C PRO A 750 3.47 55.57 -39.96
N VAL A 751 3.25 56.38 -41.01
CA VAL A 751 3.62 56.02 -42.39
C VAL A 751 5.14 55.89 -42.58
N LYS A 752 5.93 56.62 -41.77
CA LYS A 752 7.39 56.55 -41.71
C LYS A 752 7.85 56.31 -40.28
N THR A 753 8.60 55.23 -40.09
CA THR A 753 9.28 54.79 -38.85
C THR A 753 10.75 55.25 -38.86
N LYS A 754 11.41 55.31 -37.70
CA LYS A 754 12.85 55.66 -37.64
C LYS A 754 13.70 54.67 -38.45
N SER A 755 13.39 53.38 -38.35
CA SER A 755 14.10 52.33 -39.10
C SER A 755 13.61 52.16 -40.55
N LYS A 756 12.83 53.10 -41.09
CA LYS A 756 12.31 53.06 -42.47
C LYS A 756 11.49 51.80 -42.82
N LEU A 757 10.88 51.14 -41.83
CA LEU A 757 9.97 50.00 -42.08
C LEU A 757 8.86 50.42 -43.04
N PRO A 758 8.61 49.67 -44.12
CA PRO A 758 7.65 50.05 -45.15
C PRO A 758 6.23 49.61 -44.77
N VAL A 759 5.76 50.02 -43.60
CA VAL A 759 4.45 49.66 -43.04
C VAL A 759 3.33 50.00 -44.03
N TRP A 760 3.35 51.20 -44.61
CA TRP A 760 2.36 51.63 -45.58
C TRP A 760 2.31 50.76 -46.83
N LYS A 761 3.46 50.29 -47.34
CA LYS A 761 3.55 49.41 -48.52
C LYS A 761 2.74 48.13 -48.30
N TRP A 762 3.03 47.40 -47.22
CA TRP A 762 2.34 46.14 -46.92
C TRP A 762 0.90 46.34 -46.50
N PHE A 763 0.61 47.38 -45.73
CA PHE A 763 -0.74 47.66 -45.29
C PHE A 763 -1.66 48.06 -46.45
N ASN A 764 -1.17 48.93 -47.35
CA ASN A 764 -1.87 49.31 -48.57
C ASN A 764 -2.03 48.11 -49.51
N ARG A 765 -0.98 47.31 -49.74
CA ARG A 765 -1.09 46.05 -50.51
C ARG A 765 -2.15 45.12 -49.94
N ALA A 766 -2.16 44.93 -48.62
CA ALA A 766 -3.18 44.12 -47.96
C ALA A 766 -4.58 44.73 -48.13
N VAL A 767 -4.79 46.01 -47.84
CA VAL A 767 -6.11 46.66 -48.00
C VAL A 767 -6.60 46.62 -49.45
N ARG A 768 -5.77 46.97 -50.45
CA ARG A 768 -6.12 46.89 -51.87
C ARG A 768 -6.52 45.48 -52.31
N ARG A 769 -5.65 44.50 -52.04
CA ARG A 769 -5.91 43.06 -52.23
C ARG A 769 -7.21 42.63 -51.57
N ARG A 770 -7.47 43.14 -50.36
CA ARG A 770 -8.58 42.69 -49.53
C ARG A 770 -9.92 43.39 -49.85
N VAL A 771 -9.91 44.61 -50.40
CA VAL A 771 -11.09 45.44 -50.71
C VAL A 771 -11.35 45.54 -52.21
N GLU A 772 -10.37 46.03 -52.99
CA GLU A 772 -10.53 46.35 -54.41
C GLU A 772 -10.66 45.08 -55.27
N GLN A 773 -9.81 44.07 -55.00
CA GLN A 773 -9.70 42.88 -55.85
C GLN A 773 -10.76 41.82 -55.55
N GLU A 774 -11.07 41.59 -54.27
CA GLU A 774 -12.09 40.59 -53.87
C GLU A 774 -13.47 41.19 -53.57
N ARG A 775 -13.66 42.51 -53.72
CA ARG A 775 -14.92 43.23 -53.41
C ARG A 775 -15.46 42.93 -52.01
N ARG A 776 -14.55 42.83 -51.05
CA ARG A 776 -14.82 42.18 -49.76
C ARG A 776 -14.55 43.14 -48.60
N GLU A 777 -15.59 43.91 -48.32
CA GLU A 777 -15.67 44.90 -47.25
C GLU A 777 -15.87 44.27 -45.85
N THR A 778 -17.04 43.65 -45.59
CA THR A 778 -17.50 43.18 -44.26
C THR A 778 -16.95 41.83 -43.73
N GLY A 779 -16.07 41.79 -42.73
CA GLY A 779 -15.71 40.53 -42.03
C GLY A 779 -14.34 40.51 -41.36
N TRP A 780 -13.82 39.31 -41.06
CA TRP A 780 -12.48 39.15 -40.47
C TRP A 780 -11.37 39.42 -41.50
N PHE A 781 -10.41 40.29 -41.18
CA PHE A 781 -9.26 40.61 -42.03
C PHE A 781 -8.31 39.42 -42.22
N PHE A 782 -8.13 38.63 -41.16
CA PHE A 782 -7.36 37.39 -41.17
C PHE A 782 -8.33 36.20 -41.03
N ALA A 783 -8.88 35.75 -42.16
CA ALA A 783 -9.82 34.65 -42.24
C ALA A 783 -9.21 33.39 -42.87
N ASN A 784 -9.78 32.22 -42.54
CA ASN A 784 -9.56 30.98 -43.30
C ASN A 784 -10.42 30.96 -44.58
N ALA A 785 -10.26 29.92 -45.41
CA ALA A 785 -11.06 29.76 -46.64
C ALA A 785 -12.58 29.79 -46.41
N LYS A 786 -13.05 29.38 -45.22
CA LYS A 786 -14.47 29.39 -44.81
C LYS A 786 -14.94 30.75 -44.24
N GLY A 787 -14.13 31.81 -44.32
CA GLY A 787 -14.47 33.15 -43.82
C GLY A 787 -14.41 33.31 -42.29
N GLN A 788 -14.01 32.27 -41.55
CA GLN A 788 -13.90 32.29 -40.10
C GLN A 788 -12.55 32.87 -39.66
N LYS A 789 -12.48 33.48 -38.47
CA LYS A 789 -11.23 34.01 -37.89
C LYS A 789 -10.14 32.94 -37.83
N GLN A 790 -9.01 33.18 -38.50
CA GLN A 790 -7.88 32.26 -38.48
C GLN A 790 -7.14 32.29 -37.12
N ARG A 791 -6.61 31.16 -36.68
CA ARG A 791 -5.80 31.03 -35.46
C ARG A 791 -4.39 31.59 -35.69
N MET A 792 -3.87 32.36 -34.74
CA MET A 792 -2.52 32.94 -34.83
C MET A 792 -1.41 31.89 -35.00
N ALA A 793 -1.60 30.68 -34.45
CA ALA A 793 -0.68 29.55 -34.62
C ALA A 793 -0.43 29.16 -36.09
N TYR A 794 -1.40 29.37 -36.98
CA TYR A 794 -1.23 29.13 -38.43
C TYR A 794 -0.20 30.10 -39.03
N TYR A 795 -0.24 31.37 -38.61
CA TYR A 795 0.70 32.40 -39.09
C TYR A 795 2.06 32.31 -38.40
N ASP A 796 2.17 31.72 -37.21
CA ASP A 796 3.46 31.42 -36.58
C ASP A 796 4.25 30.38 -37.39
N VAL A 797 3.59 29.39 -38.02
CA VAL A 797 4.27 28.43 -38.92
C VAL A 797 4.82 29.14 -40.17
N LEU A 798 3.99 29.93 -40.85
CA LEU A 798 4.40 30.72 -42.02
C LEU A 798 5.51 31.73 -41.68
N LEU A 799 5.46 32.33 -40.48
CA LEU A 799 6.55 33.16 -39.97
C LEU A 799 7.84 32.36 -39.86
N THR A 800 7.82 31.15 -39.28
CA THR A 800 9.01 30.30 -39.17
C THR A 800 9.59 29.95 -40.54
N GLU A 801 8.74 29.62 -41.53
CA GLU A 801 9.17 29.38 -42.92
C GLU A 801 9.89 30.59 -43.53
N HIS A 802 9.30 31.80 -43.40
CA HIS A 802 9.95 33.02 -43.89
C HIS A 802 11.20 33.41 -43.07
N MET A 803 11.24 33.13 -41.77
CA MET A 803 12.42 33.35 -40.93
C MET A 803 13.57 32.40 -41.29
N ASN A 804 13.28 31.14 -41.63
CA ASN A 804 14.27 30.21 -42.19
C ASN A 804 14.87 30.75 -43.48
N SER A 805 14.02 31.17 -44.43
CA SER A 805 14.47 31.80 -45.68
C SER A 805 15.28 33.08 -45.45
N THR A 806 14.89 33.89 -44.46
CA THR A 806 15.60 35.13 -44.08
C THR A 806 16.96 34.83 -43.44
N ALA A 807 17.10 33.79 -42.63
CA ALA A 807 18.38 33.39 -42.04
C ALA A 807 19.36 32.82 -43.08
N VAL A 808 18.85 32.16 -44.13
CA VAL A 808 19.66 31.73 -45.27
C VAL A 808 20.12 32.92 -46.12
N ALA A 809 19.23 33.88 -46.41
CA ALA A 809 19.54 35.04 -47.25
C ALA A 809 20.36 36.14 -46.53
N TYR A 810 20.22 36.27 -45.21
CA TYR A 810 20.84 37.34 -44.41
C TYR A 810 21.49 36.80 -43.12
N PRO A 811 22.52 35.94 -43.22
CA PRO A 811 23.15 35.27 -42.08
C PRO A 811 23.87 36.24 -41.12
N ASP A 812 24.20 37.46 -41.57
CA ASP A 812 24.81 38.51 -40.74
C ASP A 812 23.79 39.21 -39.83
N VAL A 813 22.49 39.12 -40.16
CA VAL A 813 21.37 39.70 -39.39
C VAL A 813 20.74 38.66 -38.47
N ILE A 814 20.70 37.40 -38.91
CA ILE A 814 20.23 36.26 -38.11
C ILE A 814 21.34 35.21 -38.13
N GLY A 815 22.15 35.18 -37.07
CA GLY A 815 23.32 34.30 -36.99
C GLY A 815 22.95 32.82 -37.15
N ARG A 816 23.80 32.05 -37.82
CA ARG A 816 23.55 30.63 -38.19
C ARG A 816 23.26 29.69 -37.01
N THR A 817 23.60 30.08 -35.78
CA THR A 817 23.33 29.33 -34.54
C THR A 817 22.09 29.82 -33.80
N THR A 818 21.33 30.76 -34.37
CA THR A 818 20.12 31.32 -33.74
C THR A 818 18.97 30.33 -33.86
N ASP A 819 18.43 29.87 -32.73
CA ASP A 819 17.23 29.05 -32.69
C ASP A 819 16.01 29.86 -33.21
N LEU A 820 15.53 29.47 -34.40
CA LEU A 820 14.46 30.16 -35.10
C LEU A 820 13.08 29.86 -34.50
N GLU A 821 12.91 28.74 -33.77
CA GLU A 821 11.66 28.44 -33.04
C GLU A 821 11.40 29.42 -31.88
N GLN A 822 12.42 30.18 -31.46
CA GLN A 822 12.26 31.21 -30.44
C GLN A 822 11.60 32.49 -30.97
N TYR A 823 11.44 32.66 -32.29
CA TYR A 823 10.65 33.76 -32.86
C TYR A 823 9.16 33.39 -32.94
N SER A 824 8.28 34.28 -32.51
CA SER A 824 6.82 34.06 -32.54
C SER A 824 6.04 35.38 -32.52
N LEU A 825 4.97 35.46 -33.31
CA LEU A 825 4.05 36.60 -33.40
C LEU A 825 3.40 36.93 -32.04
N TRP A 826 3.27 35.94 -31.14
CA TRP A 826 2.71 36.16 -29.81
C TRP A 826 3.54 37.09 -28.92
N ARG A 827 4.87 37.17 -29.13
CA ARG A 827 5.79 37.84 -28.18
C ARG A 827 6.95 38.60 -28.81
N SER A 828 7.54 38.13 -29.91
CA SER A 828 8.79 38.68 -30.46
C SER A 828 8.65 40.14 -30.92
N GLY A 829 7.56 40.48 -31.62
CA GLY A 829 7.28 41.85 -32.04
C GLY A 829 7.02 42.81 -30.88
N ARG A 830 6.31 42.35 -29.83
CA ARG A 830 6.10 43.14 -28.61
C ARG A 830 7.40 43.37 -27.84
N ARG A 831 8.26 42.34 -27.72
CA ARG A 831 9.59 42.49 -27.09
C ARG A 831 10.42 43.51 -27.87
N GLY A 832 10.53 43.33 -29.19
CA GLY A 832 11.17 44.28 -30.10
C GLY A 832 10.72 45.72 -29.89
N ALA A 833 9.42 45.98 -30.08
CA ALA A 833 8.84 47.32 -29.95
C ALA A 833 9.08 47.96 -28.57
N THR A 834 8.95 47.18 -27.49
CA THR A 834 9.20 47.70 -26.13
C THR A 834 10.68 48.03 -25.91
N THR A 835 11.60 47.19 -26.41
CA THR A 835 13.04 47.40 -26.30
C THR A 835 13.51 48.59 -27.14
N ALA A 836 13.07 48.70 -28.40
CA ALA A 836 13.41 49.82 -29.27
C ALA A 836 12.90 51.16 -28.73
N ALA A 837 11.67 51.20 -28.21
CA ALA A 837 11.11 52.40 -27.58
C ALA A 837 11.91 52.83 -26.34
N ARG A 838 12.32 51.88 -25.49
CA ARG A 838 13.17 52.16 -24.33
C ARG A 838 14.55 52.67 -24.75
N ASN A 839 15.18 52.03 -25.74
CA ASN A 839 16.49 52.44 -26.26
C ASN A 839 16.45 53.82 -26.95
N ASN A 840 15.29 54.24 -27.45
CA ASN A 840 15.06 55.57 -28.06
C ASN A 840 14.55 56.63 -27.05
N GLY A 841 14.57 56.37 -25.75
CA GLY A 841 14.19 57.35 -24.72
C GLY A 841 12.69 57.69 -24.69
N VAL A 842 11.81 56.75 -25.05
CA VAL A 842 10.37 56.90 -24.83
C VAL A 842 10.06 56.75 -23.34
N ASP A 843 9.32 57.70 -22.79
CA ASP A 843 8.88 57.70 -21.39
C ASP A 843 8.09 56.42 -21.02
N GLU A 844 8.35 55.90 -19.82
CA GLU A 844 7.76 54.65 -19.32
C GLU A 844 6.23 54.80 -19.12
N GLY A 845 5.71 56.01 -18.91
CA GLY A 845 4.28 56.32 -18.92
C GLY A 845 3.65 56.15 -20.30
N VAL A 846 4.34 56.54 -21.38
CA VAL A 846 3.91 56.31 -22.78
C VAL A 846 4.01 54.83 -23.16
N ILE A 847 5.08 54.14 -22.74
CA ILE A 847 5.21 52.67 -22.90
C ILE A 847 4.09 51.95 -22.15
N THR A 848 3.73 52.43 -20.96
CA THR A 848 2.62 51.91 -20.15
C THR A 848 1.25 52.22 -20.76
N LEU A 849 1.08 53.37 -21.41
CA LEU A 849 -0.13 53.73 -22.16
C LEU A 849 -0.37 52.77 -23.32
N MET A 850 0.65 52.48 -24.13
CA MET A 850 0.59 51.45 -25.18
C MET A 850 0.43 50.03 -24.59
N GLY A 851 0.89 49.83 -23.36
CA GLY A 851 0.72 48.60 -22.58
C GLY A 851 -0.56 48.52 -21.73
N ARG A 852 -1.50 49.47 -21.83
CA ARG A 852 -2.63 49.65 -20.88
C ARG A 852 -3.42 48.36 -20.60
N TRP A 853 -3.64 47.56 -21.63
CA TRP A 853 -4.34 46.27 -21.56
C TRP A 853 -3.73 45.28 -20.55
N ARG A 854 -2.42 45.38 -20.24
CA ARG A 854 -1.76 44.52 -19.23
C ARG A 854 -2.35 44.73 -17.81
N LYS A 855 -2.63 45.98 -17.43
CA LYS A 855 -3.22 46.31 -16.13
C LYS A 855 -4.69 45.87 -16.05
N VAL A 856 -5.41 45.98 -17.17
CA VAL A 856 -6.79 45.47 -17.31
C VAL A 856 -6.82 43.93 -17.20
N GLU A 857 -5.88 43.24 -17.85
CA GLU A 857 -5.77 41.77 -17.77
C GLU A 857 -5.41 41.28 -16.36
N GLN A 858 -4.49 41.96 -15.67
CA GLN A 858 -4.12 41.64 -14.28
C GLN A 858 -5.26 41.83 -13.27
N ALA A 859 -6.20 42.75 -13.54
CA ALA A 859 -7.37 42.98 -12.70
C ALA A 859 -8.42 41.86 -12.78
N LYS A 860 -8.31 40.93 -13.74
CA LYS A 860 -9.19 39.74 -13.88
C LYS A 860 -10.71 40.05 -13.82
N GLY A 861 -11.13 41.21 -14.35
CA GLY A 861 -12.53 41.64 -14.37
C GLY A 861 -12.97 42.52 -13.21
N THR A 862 -12.09 42.83 -12.23
CA THR A 862 -12.31 43.94 -11.30
C THR A 862 -11.89 45.28 -11.93
N LYS A 863 -12.31 46.40 -11.32
CA LYS A 863 -12.00 47.76 -11.82
C LYS A 863 -10.48 47.98 -11.77
N PRO A 864 -9.78 48.16 -12.91
CA PRO A 864 -8.32 48.20 -12.92
C PRO A 864 -7.79 49.49 -12.28
N GLY A 865 -6.76 49.35 -11.43
CA GLY A 865 -6.04 50.47 -10.81
C GLY A 865 -5.24 51.28 -11.82
N LEU A 866 -5.93 52.14 -12.57
CA LEU A 866 -5.34 53.12 -13.47
C LEU A 866 -5.22 54.47 -12.73
N PRO A 867 -4.13 55.25 -12.96
CA PRO A 867 -4.07 56.65 -12.53
C PRO A 867 -5.27 57.43 -13.09
N MET A 868 -5.85 58.34 -12.30
CA MET A 868 -7.01 59.17 -12.69
C MET A 868 -6.85 59.80 -14.08
N SER A 869 -5.68 60.36 -14.39
CA SER A 869 -5.38 60.96 -15.70
C SER A 869 -5.58 60.01 -16.88
N GLN A 870 -5.37 58.69 -16.70
CA GLN A 870 -5.56 57.67 -17.74
C GLN A 870 -7.01 57.16 -17.85
N VAL A 871 -7.87 57.47 -16.88
CA VAL A 871 -9.30 57.11 -16.91
C VAL A 871 -10.06 58.04 -17.85
N TYR A 872 -9.68 59.32 -17.92
CA TYR A 872 -10.34 60.36 -18.71
C TYR A 872 -9.69 60.67 -20.07
N THR A 873 -8.55 60.05 -20.42
CA THR A 873 -7.88 60.34 -21.71
C THR A 873 -8.69 59.80 -22.89
N GLU A 874 -9.14 60.68 -23.79
CA GLU A 874 -9.73 60.27 -25.06
C GLU A 874 -8.68 59.72 -26.04
N VAL A 875 -9.08 58.76 -26.87
CA VAL A 875 -8.20 58.14 -27.88
C VAL A 875 -7.70 59.19 -28.88
N LYS A 876 -8.55 60.10 -29.36
CA LYS A 876 -8.16 61.17 -30.30
C LYS A 876 -7.07 62.08 -29.72
N GLN A 877 -7.15 62.44 -28.44
CA GLN A 877 -6.18 63.31 -27.77
C GLN A 877 -4.84 62.61 -27.47
N SER A 878 -4.82 61.28 -27.39
CA SER A 878 -3.61 60.49 -27.11
C SER A 878 -2.82 60.05 -28.35
N VAL A 879 -3.32 60.30 -29.56
CA VAL A 879 -2.66 59.94 -30.83
C VAL A 879 -1.19 60.41 -30.92
N PRO A 880 -0.82 61.67 -30.57
CA PRO A 880 0.57 62.11 -30.65
C PRO A 880 1.53 61.30 -29.75
N ALA A 881 1.09 60.91 -28.55
CA ALA A 881 1.88 60.09 -27.64
C ALA A 881 2.02 58.64 -28.13
N MET A 882 0.96 58.07 -28.69
CA MET A 882 0.99 56.73 -29.31
C MET A 882 1.90 56.70 -30.54
N LEU A 883 1.87 57.75 -31.38
CA LEU A 883 2.77 57.92 -32.52
C LEU A 883 4.22 58.10 -32.06
N LYS A 884 4.49 58.79 -30.94
CA LYS A 884 5.84 58.89 -30.37
C LYS A 884 6.41 57.50 -30.05
N PHE A 885 5.63 56.59 -29.47
CA PHE A 885 6.06 55.19 -29.29
C PHE A 885 6.25 54.48 -30.63
N ALA A 886 5.24 54.50 -31.50
CA ALA A 886 5.22 53.72 -32.74
C ALA A 886 6.23 54.17 -33.82
N SER A 887 6.79 55.39 -33.71
CA SER A 887 7.83 55.93 -34.61
C SER A 887 9.27 55.71 -34.13
N THR A 888 9.47 55.13 -32.94
CA THR A 888 10.82 54.84 -32.42
C THR A 888 11.40 53.53 -32.92
N PHE A 889 10.53 52.60 -33.30
CA PHE A 889 10.84 51.58 -34.27
C PHE A 889 10.98 52.23 -35.65
#